data_AF-A0A067MCT6-F1
#
_entry.id   AF-A0A067MCT6-F1
#
_cell.length_a   1.000
_cell.length_b   1.000
_cell.length_c   1.000
_cell.angle_alpha   90.00
_cell.angle_beta   90.00
_cell.angle_gamma   90.00
#
_symmetry.space_group_name_H-M   'P 1'
#
loop_
_entity.id
_entity.type
_entity.pdbx_description
1 polymer ?
#
loop_
_entity_poly.entity_id
_entity_poly.type
_entity_poly.pdbx_seq_one_letter_code
_entity_poly.pdbx_strand_id
1 'polypeptide(L)'
;MAAEYYHGIPASSPTHELPAPFTPGFQSTPYTPGANDDVAESIPRDSTGTRSQEVPLHDPAETGGFFSRFERPDYSNLVLHIFLCFLAFPLVYLIPNKSTENGLPIFWTRTIVAVVCGIVGAILSLSLLSLGQRSIEAAMWSTIIYDKDITLAQFSALTENPRAPLSAAKLAWLRLSRLNNQEYRRTVKFTWIVAVLMYLALAIVSYLVVFTLGRIVTVHEFVRRQSTDWISSSVPGDLSAADIASAQPWIAAATDSAHFWTFVPSTMSQYIPQPVSFAYPSTSSAPTDQVFFAEVQPTLLHGVPGLGTFNLSTSSNSTEHLGTQVLDVSDTVVTTPNDGLIRWPRWGLQTACESLPNFGTNFIQQAASGNTYAFVPHSVLSDLFNTLRTYTPPTLINNSVNITAFMRAGDAAPSGLDASTIALAGAFPNNGQPLSFSSTILQPSSLPEDYNGWVNIDILLVRLNTSFVPSGAFAGGKSATGIGYDAAVCVELFTPWVAETYNGTAATSVPRTNGIVSPGGMVIGAGQRDSDKALINGGVRQGLSASGKENVFTGMQANARNLLLKDRDPSTNYYPSPTVLSLSDGAFGGPSSYTQLSAPHVAQALAVSDATNLLPFLVGSQPIIAHTYRNTDLASAYAHALPLAIALLIFALMGLPPTFLVPRLPYARPRRDFSLFSWLAVMEDDELLGRVRRMGRLEELGIGAGAGAVDLESMRKTLGKYPVKMREKDF
;
A
#
# COMPACT_ATOMS: atom_id res chain seq x y z
N MET A 1 20.34 -48.40 -6.14
CA MET A 1 20.04 -48.64 -4.72
C MET A 1 19.13 -47.52 -4.26
N ALA A 2 17.84 -47.81 -4.21
CA ALA A 2 16.76 -46.87 -3.87
C ALA A 2 16.05 -47.39 -2.62
N ALA A 3 15.63 -46.50 -1.74
CA ALA A 3 14.66 -46.78 -0.69
C ALA A 3 13.78 -45.54 -0.49
N GLU A 4 12.57 -45.66 -0.99
CA GLU A 4 11.40 -44.80 -0.77
C GLU A 4 10.86 -45.00 0.65
N TYR A 5 10.21 -43.96 1.20
CA TYR A 5 9.19 -44.13 2.24
C TYR A 5 8.01 -43.19 1.97
N TYR A 6 6.85 -43.80 1.73
CA TYR A 6 5.53 -43.21 1.58
C TYR A 6 4.54 -43.95 2.49
N HIS A 7 3.40 -43.29 2.76
CA HIS A 7 2.18 -43.69 3.50
C HIS A 7 2.09 -43.23 4.98
N GLY A 8 0.97 -42.70 5.49
CA GLY A 8 -0.38 -42.66 4.89
C GLY A 8 -1.41 -41.79 5.64
N ILE A 9 -2.55 -41.63 4.97
CA ILE A 9 -3.80 -40.95 5.35
C ILE A 9 -4.62 -41.86 6.30
N PRO A 10 -5.58 -41.32 7.08
CA PRO A 10 -6.94 -41.80 6.86
C PRO A 10 -8.01 -40.69 6.85
N ALA A 11 -8.99 -40.90 5.97
CA ALA A 11 -10.27 -40.21 5.90
C ALA A 11 -11.28 -40.83 6.86
N SER A 12 -12.22 -40.05 7.40
CA SER A 12 -13.62 -40.48 7.56
C SER A 12 -14.57 -39.31 7.90
N SER A 13 -15.69 -39.31 7.17
CA SER A 13 -16.99 -38.66 7.36
C SER A 13 -17.98 -39.60 6.64
N PRO A 14 -19.33 -39.47 6.67
CA PRO A 14 -20.28 -38.78 7.57
C PRO A 14 -21.37 -39.76 8.07
N THR A 15 -22.36 -39.30 8.87
CA THR A 15 -23.77 -39.73 8.68
C THR A 15 -24.78 -38.75 9.31
N HIS A 16 -25.79 -38.44 8.49
CA HIS A 16 -27.08 -37.79 8.75
C HIS A 16 -27.98 -38.60 9.70
N GLU A 17 -28.91 -37.93 10.39
CA GLU A 17 -30.32 -38.34 10.48
C GLU A 17 -31.25 -37.19 10.96
N LEU A 18 -32.34 -36.99 10.21
CA LEU A 18 -33.58 -36.21 10.47
C LEU A 18 -34.69 -37.25 10.84
N PRO A 19 -35.94 -36.95 11.29
CA PRO A 19 -36.77 -35.76 11.00
C PRO A 19 -37.74 -35.27 12.13
N ALA A 20 -38.54 -34.24 11.80
CA ALA A 20 -39.68 -33.62 12.53
C ALA A 20 -40.90 -34.57 12.69
N PRO A 21 -42.18 -34.17 13.00
CA PRO A 21 -42.81 -32.88 13.39
C PRO A 21 -43.92 -32.99 14.52
N PHE A 22 -44.78 -31.95 14.68
CA PHE A 22 -46.16 -31.88 15.25
C PHE A 22 -46.42 -30.97 16.49
N THR A 23 -47.11 -29.85 16.25
CA THR A 23 -48.24 -29.28 17.06
C THR A 23 -49.53 -30.11 16.83
N PRO A 24 -50.70 -30.04 17.56
CA PRO A 24 -51.30 -28.94 18.35
C PRO A 24 -52.16 -29.40 19.60
N GLY A 25 -53.01 -28.52 20.17
CA GLY A 25 -54.16 -28.87 21.05
C GLY A 25 -54.19 -28.08 22.37
N PHE A 26 -54.94 -27.00 22.61
CA PHE A 26 -56.40 -26.75 22.60
C PHE A 26 -57.20 -27.42 23.76
N GLN A 27 -58.04 -26.60 24.42
CA GLN A 27 -59.21 -26.93 25.27
C GLN A 27 -58.91 -27.57 26.66
N SER A 28 -59.62 -27.34 27.76
CA SER A 28 -60.79 -26.52 28.09
C SER A 28 -61.21 -26.74 29.55
N THR A 29 -61.78 -25.69 30.16
CA THR A 29 -62.95 -25.73 31.09
C THR A 29 -62.74 -26.28 32.53
N PRO A 30 -63.75 -26.24 33.42
CA PRO A 30 -64.17 -25.04 34.17
C PRO A 30 -64.41 -25.37 35.66
N TYR A 31 -64.49 -24.37 36.56
CA TYR A 31 -65.34 -24.54 37.76
C TYR A 31 -65.68 -23.21 38.44
N THR A 32 -66.97 -22.89 38.40
CA THR A 32 -67.77 -22.14 39.40
C THR A 32 -68.83 -23.13 39.90
N PRO A 33 -69.63 -22.89 40.96
CA PRO A 33 -69.65 -21.81 41.96
C PRO A 33 -69.74 -22.35 43.41
N GLY A 34 -69.77 -21.45 44.41
CA GLY A 34 -70.16 -21.79 45.78
C GLY A 34 -70.67 -20.55 46.50
N ALA A 35 -72.00 -20.47 46.60
CA ALA A 35 -72.76 -19.45 47.30
C ALA A 35 -72.89 -19.77 48.80
N ASN A 36 -73.53 -18.82 49.50
CA ASN A 36 -74.05 -18.79 50.87
C ASN A 36 -73.18 -17.93 51.79
N ASP A 37 -73.60 -16.69 52.05
CA ASP A 37 -74.64 -16.28 53.02
C ASP A 37 -74.14 -16.49 54.46
N ASP A 38 -73.92 -15.37 55.15
CA ASP A 38 -74.51 -15.21 56.48
C ASP A 38 -74.61 -13.74 56.89
N VAL A 39 -75.77 -13.48 57.47
CA VAL A 39 -76.34 -12.22 57.93
C VAL A 39 -75.79 -11.90 59.33
N ALA A 40 -75.43 -10.63 59.58
CA ALA A 40 -75.53 -10.07 60.93
C ALA A 40 -75.76 -8.55 60.87
N GLU A 41 -76.86 -8.18 61.49
CA GLU A 41 -77.48 -6.88 61.66
C GLU A 41 -76.87 -6.10 62.83
N SER A 42 -76.68 -4.77 62.71
CA SER A 42 -76.98 -3.78 63.77
C SER A 42 -76.62 -2.32 63.41
N ILE A 43 -77.68 -1.54 63.17
CA ILE A 43 -78.07 -0.22 63.72
C ILE A 43 -77.12 1.01 63.63
N PRO A 44 -77.65 2.22 63.32
CA PRO A 44 -76.91 3.33 62.73
C PRO A 44 -76.51 4.42 63.75
N ARG A 45 -75.57 5.29 63.36
CA ARG A 45 -75.35 6.57 64.03
C ARG A 45 -75.11 7.70 63.02
N ASP A 46 -76.08 8.59 63.01
CA ASP A 46 -76.09 9.91 62.38
C ASP A 46 -74.95 10.79 62.92
N SER A 47 -74.24 11.48 62.04
CA SER A 47 -73.76 12.83 62.33
C SER A 47 -73.47 13.59 61.04
N THR A 48 -74.22 14.68 60.92
CA THR A 48 -74.22 15.74 59.93
C THR A 48 -72.85 16.41 59.75
N GLY A 49 -72.39 16.52 58.50
CA GLY A 49 -71.22 17.33 58.12
C GLY A 49 -71.33 17.78 56.67
N THR A 50 -71.60 19.07 56.48
CA THR A 50 -71.80 19.83 55.24
C THR A 50 -71.02 19.37 54.00
N ARG A 51 -71.79 18.88 53.02
CA ARG A 51 -71.40 18.60 51.63
C ARG A 51 -71.21 19.92 50.87
N SER A 52 -69.96 20.35 50.70
CA SER A 52 -69.62 21.25 49.59
C SER A 52 -69.70 20.45 48.30
N GLN A 53 -70.70 20.77 47.49
CA GLN A 53 -70.99 20.17 46.21
C GLN A 53 -69.86 20.52 45.22
N GLU A 54 -68.81 19.71 45.15
CA GLU A 54 -67.97 19.64 43.95
C GLU A 54 -68.87 19.14 42.81
N VAL A 55 -69.13 20.01 41.85
CA VAL A 55 -69.71 19.62 40.55
C VAL A 55 -68.74 18.60 39.96
N PRO A 56 -69.14 17.33 39.72
CA PRO A 56 -68.31 16.42 38.96
C PRO A 56 -68.25 16.97 37.54
N LEU A 57 -67.08 17.49 37.16
CA LEU A 57 -66.79 17.93 35.80
C LEU A 57 -66.84 16.68 34.92
N HIS A 58 -67.95 16.52 34.21
CA HIS A 58 -68.24 15.35 33.38
C HIS A 58 -67.22 15.29 32.24
N ASP A 59 -66.40 14.24 32.18
CA ASP A 59 -65.63 13.92 30.99
C ASP A 59 -66.62 13.69 29.83
N PRO A 60 -66.47 14.36 28.66
CA PRO A 60 -67.29 14.03 27.51
C PRO A 60 -67.01 12.58 27.12
N ALA A 61 -68.08 11.80 26.92
CA ALA A 61 -68.00 10.42 26.52
C ALA A 61 -67.17 10.28 25.22
N GLU A 62 -65.96 9.72 25.34
CA GLU A 62 -65.08 9.38 24.22
C GLU A 62 -65.75 8.31 23.33
N THR A 63 -66.52 8.74 22.32
CA THR A 63 -66.88 7.88 21.17
C THR A 63 -65.95 8.22 20.01
N GLY A 64 -64.75 7.65 20.03
CA GLY A 64 -63.78 7.83 18.95
C GLY A 64 -62.72 6.75 18.96
N GLY A 65 -62.34 6.25 17.77
CA GLY A 65 -61.32 5.21 17.61
C GLY A 65 -59.95 5.55 18.23
N PHE A 66 -59.01 4.61 18.21
CA PHE A 66 -57.69 4.69 18.89
C PHE A 66 -56.96 6.04 18.71
N PHE A 67 -57.06 6.66 17.52
CA PHE A 67 -56.43 7.96 17.20
C PHE A 67 -57.08 9.20 17.83
N SER A 68 -58.30 9.08 18.38
CA SER A 68 -58.98 10.20 19.06
C SER A 68 -58.26 10.65 20.34
N ARG A 69 -57.41 9.79 20.91
CA ARG A 69 -56.63 10.01 22.13
C ARG A 69 -55.31 10.75 21.91
N PHE A 70 -54.91 10.95 20.65
CA PHE A 70 -53.64 11.56 20.27
C PHE A 70 -53.82 12.92 19.59
N GLU A 71 -52.82 13.79 19.72
CA GLU A 71 -52.78 15.11 19.07
C GLU A 71 -52.60 14.99 17.55
N ARG A 72 -52.85 16.10 16.83
CA ARG A 72 -52.57 16.15 15.38
C ARG A 72 -51.05 16.03 15.14
N PRO A 73 -50.61 15.15 14.22
CA PRO A 73 -49.18 14.94 13.94
C PRO A 73 -48.47 16.21 13.47
N ASP A 74 -47.20 16.35 13.83
CA ASP A 74 -46.32 17.42 13.31
C ASP A 74 -45.70 17.03 11.97
N TYR A 75 -46.47 17.20 10.90
CA TYR A 75 -45.98 16.82 9.57
C TYR A 75 -44.75 17.62 9.13
N SER A 76 -44.59 18.87 9.56
CA SER A 76 -43.45 19.70 9.15
C SER A 76 -42.12 19.18 9.67
N ASN A 77 -42.04 18.83 10.95
CA ASN A 77 -40.80 18.31 11.53
C ASN A 77 -40.51 16.88 11.06
N LEU A 78 -41.56 16.08 10.83
CA LEU A 78 -41.41 14.72 10.30
C LEU A 78 -40.88 14.74 8.86
N VAL A 79 -41.45 15.59 7.99
CA VAL A 79 -40.99 15.75 6.61
C VAL A 79 -39.55 16.27 6.57
N LEU A 80 -39.20 17.23 7.44
CA LEU A 80 -37.83 17.72 7.57
C LEU A 80 -36.86 16.59 7.99
N HIS A 81 -37.24 15.77 8.97
CA HIS A 81 -36.40 14.63 9.40
C HIS A 81 -36.19 13.62 8.28
N ILE A 82 -37.25 13.22 7.57
CA ILE A 82 -37.17 12.30 6.43
C ILE A 82 -36.27 12.88 5.33
N PHE A 83 -36.40 14.17 5.03
CA PHE A 83 -35.54 14.86 4.08
C PHE A 83 -34.07 14.86 4.51
N LEU A 84 -33.79 15.13 5.79
CA LEU A 84 -32.43 15.06 6.34
C LEU A 84 -31.85 13.64 6.28
N CYS A 85 -32.66 12.60 6.55
CA CYS A 85 -32.25 11.21 6.37
C CYS A 85 -31.92 10.89 4.91
N PHE A 86 -32.71 11.41 3.96
CA PHE A 86 -32.43 11.24 2.53
C PHE A 86 -31.14 11.95 2.11
N LEU A 87 -30.92 13.16 2.59
CA LEU A 87 -29.71 13.95 2.31
C LEU A 87 -28.46 13.37 2.99
N ALA A 88 -28.61 12.70 4.14
CA ALA A 88 -27.50 12.05 4.83
C ALA A 88 -26.84 10.94 4.00
N PHE A 89 -27.61 10.24 3.16
CA PHE A 89 -27.08 9.16 2.31
C PHE A 89 -25.96 9.64 1.37
N PRO A 90 -26.20 10.60 0.44
CA PRO A 90 -25.14 11.06 -0.46
C PRO A 90 -23.98 11.73 0.27
N LEU A 91 -24.22 12.41 1.41
CA LEU A 91 -23.14 13.04 2.17
C LEU A 91 -22.18 12.01 2.79
N VAL A 92 -22.72 11.00 3.48
CA VAL A 92 -21.92 9.94 4.13
C VAL A 92 -21.33 8.97 3.12
N TYR A 93 -22.00 8.74 2.00
CA TYR A 93 -21.52 7.83 0.96
C TYR A 93 -20.46 8.47 0.05
N LEU A 94 -20.71 9.69 -0.47
CA LEU A 94 -19.85 10.28 -1.49
C LEU A 94 -18.64 11.01 -0.90
N ILE A 95 -18.79 11.75 0.19
CA ILE A 95 -17.71 12.62 0.67
C ILE A 95 -16.49 11.81 1.12
N PRO A 96 -16.62 10.79 1.99
CA PRO A 96 -15.47 9.95 2.36
C PRO A 96 -14.87 9.23 1.16
N ASN A 97 -15.71 8.67 0.28
CA ASN A 97 -15.28 7.90 -0.88
C ASN A 97 -14.50 8.77 -1.88
N LYS A 98 -15.08 9.88 -2.33
CA LYS A 98 -14.47 10.76 -3.34
C LYS A 98 -13.26 11.55 -2.81
N SER A 99 -13.29 11.96 -1.55
CA SER A 99 -12.16 12.72 -0.97
C SER A 99 -10.92 11.87 -0.73
N THR A 100 -11.07 10.54 -0.63
CA THR A 100 -9.99 9.61 -0.27
C THR A 100 -9.64 8.61 -1.37
N GLU A 101 -10.25 8.74 -2.55
CA GLU A 101 -10.08 7.84 -3.71
C GLU A 101 -8.62 7.73 -4.18
N ASN A 102 -7.88 8.86 -4.16
CA ASN A 102 -6.48 8.89 -4.55
C ASN A 102 -5.50 8.42 -3.46
N GLY A 103 -6.02 8.05 -2.28
CA GLY A 103 -5.25 7.76 -1.08
C GLY A 103 -4.80 9.03 -0.37
N LEU A 104 -5.13 9.14 0.91
CA LEU A 104 -4.64 10.19 1.80
C LEU A 104 -3.90 9.57 2.99
N PRO A 105 -3.04 10.33 3.71
CA PRO A 105 -2.51 9.86 4.97
C PRO A 105 -3.65 9.45 5.91
N ILE A 106 -3.46 8.35 6.65
CA ILE A 106 -4.45 7.77 7.55
C ILE A 106 -5.11 8.78 8.49
N PHE A 107 -4.34 9.75 8.97
CA PHE A 107 -4.82 10.84 9.81
C PHE A 107 -5.91 11.64 9.12
N TRP A 108 -5.68 12.09 7.88
CA TRP A 108 -6.63 12.90 7.13
C TRP A 108 -7.87 12.11 6.72
N THR A 109 -7.70 10.85 6.32
CA THR A 109 -8.81 9.94 6.03
C THR A 109 -9.73 9.78 7.25
N ARG A 110 -9.18 9.52 8.44
CA ARG A 110 -9.97 9.41 9.68
C ARG A 110 -10.64 10.73 10.07
N THR A 111 -9.95 11.86 9.90
CA THR A 111 -10.50 13.19 10.18
C THR A 111 -11.71 13.50 9.29
N ILE A 112 -11.63 13.23 7.98
CA ILE A 112 -12.75 13.43 7.05
C ILE A 112 -13.96 12.59 7.47
N VAL A 113 -13.76 11.31 7.75
CA VAL A 113 -14.83 10.41 8.20
C VAL A 113 -15.46 10.91 9.51
N ALA A 114 -14.64 11.28 10.50
CA ALA A 114 -15.11 11.77 11.79
C ALA A 114 -15.92 13.08 11.68
N VAL A 115 -15.44 14.02 10.87
CA VAL A 115 -16.12 15.32 10.66
C VAL A 115 -17.45 15.12 9.93
N VAL A 116 -17.47 14.34 8.84
CA VAL A 116 -18.70 14.10 8.06
C VAL A 116 -19.74 13.35 8.89
N CYS A 117 -19.37 12.22 9.50
CA CYS A 117 -20.29 11.43 10.32
C CYS A 117 -20.71 12.16 11.60
N GLY A 118 -19.83 12.99 12.17
CA GLY A 118 -20.12 13.83 13.33
C GLY A 118 -21.15 14.91 13.03
N ILE A 119 -20.97 15.69 11.95
CA ILE A 119 -21.90 16.75 11.55
C ILE A 119 -23.25 16.17 11.14
N VAL A 120 -23.25 15.18 10.23
CA VAL A 120 -24.49 14.55 9.76
C VAL A 120 -25.22 13.87 10.92
N GLY A 121 -24.50 13.13 11.76
CA GLY A 121 -25.07 12.47 12.91
C GLY A 121 -25.66 13.46 13.92
N ALA A 122 -24.96 14.56 14.23
CA ALA A 122 -25.48 15.59 15.13
C ALA A 122 -26.77 16.23 14.59
N ILE A 123 -26.84 16.54 13.29
CA ILE A 123 -28.04 17.11 12.65
C ILE A 123 -29.22 16.13 12.74
N LEU A 124 -28.99 14.85 12.43
CA LEU A 124 -30.02 13.81 12.52
C LEU A 124 -30.48 13.59 13.96
N SER A 125 -29.56 13.59 14.93
CA SER A 125 -29.85 13.43 16.35
C SER A 125 -30.70 14.59 16.89
N LEU A 126 -30.35 15.84 16.55
CA LEU A 126 -31.13 17.02 16.94
C LEU A 126 -32.53 16.99 16.32
N SER A 127 -32.64 16.60 15.05
CA SER A 127 -33.92 16.44 14.37
C SER A 127 -34.78 15.36 15.04
N LEU A 128 -34.19 14.20 15.40
CA LEU A 128 -34.91 13.12 16.09
C LEU A 128 -35.40 13.53 17.49
N LEU A 129 -34.57 14.24 18.26
CA LEU A 129 -34.94 14.79 19.57
C LEU A 129 -36.05 15.84 19.47
N SER A 130 -36.06 16.66 18.41
CA SER A 130 -37.10 17.66 18.16
C SER A 130 -38.49 17.02 17.95
N LEU A 131 -38.55 15.85 17.30
CA LEU A 131 -39.80 15.08 17.15
C LEU A 131 -40.30 14.56 18.51
N GLY A 132 -39.38 14.07 19.35
CA GLY A 132 -39.69 13.61 20.71
C GLY A 132 -40.10 14.72 21.67
N GLN A 133 -39.76 15.98 21.39
CA GLN A 133 -40.05 17.11 22.28
C GLN A 133 -41.54 17.22 22.64
N ARG A 134 -42.42 17.01 21.65
CA ARG A 134 -43.88 17.10 21.87
C ARG A 134 -44.37 16.04 22.86
N SER A 135 -43.84 14.82 22.78
CA SER A 135 -44.22 13.73 23.67
C SER A 135 -43.78 13.97 25.13
N ILE A 136 -42.58 14.52 25.36
CA ILE A 136 -42.09 14.78 26.71
C ILE A 136 -42.79 16.00 27.34
N GLU A 137 -43.07 17.04 26.54
CA GLU A 137 -43.84 18.20 27.00
C GLU A 137 -45.25 17.82 27.46
N ALA A 138 -45.97 17.04 26.65
CA ALA A 138 -47.30 16.57 27.00
C ALA A 138 -47.26 15.68 28.26
N ALA A 139 -46.25 14.80 28.37
CA ALA A 139 -46.06 13.98 29.55
C ALA A 139 -45.71 14.79 30.81
N MET A 140 -44.94 15.86 30.69
CA MET A 140 -44.64 16.75 31.82
C MET A 140 -45.89 17.51 32.26
N TRP A 141 -46.62 18.14 31.33
CA TRP A 141 -47.86 18.87 31.62
C TRP A 141 -48.96 18.01 32.22
N SER A 142 -49.14 16.78 31.75
CA SER A 142 -50.10 15.86 32.39
C SER A 142 -49.69 15.49 33.81
N THR A 143 -48.39 15.44 34.12
CA THR A 143 -47.93 15.23 35.51
C THR A 143 -48.34 16.40 36.39
N ILE A 144 -48.19 17.63 35.89
CA ILE A 144 -48.54 18.85 36.63
C ILE A 144 -50.05 18.93 36.91
N ILE A 145 -50.87 18.51 35.93
CA ILE A 145 -52.33 18.57 36.04
C ILE A 145 -52.88 17.49 36.98
N TYR A 146 -52.40 16.24 36.85
CA TYR A 146 -52.92 15.12 37.63
C TYR A 146 -52.34 15.00 39.04
N ASP A 147 -51.12 15.48 39.26
CA ASP A 147 -50.43 15.30 40.53
C ASP A 147 -50.64 16.51 41.46
N LYS A 148 -51.41 16.29 42.53
CA LYS A 148 -51.72 17.32 43.53
C LYS A 148 -50.58 17.54 44.54
N ASP A 149 -49.66 16.58 44.66
CA ASP A 149 -48.60 16.53 45.68
C ASP A 149 -47.19 16.75 45.09
N ILE A 150 -47.07 17.47 43.97
CA ILE A 150 -45.77 17.84 43.41
C ILE A 150 -45.20 19.04 44.16
N THR A 151 -43.99 18.90 44.73
CA THR A 151 -43.33 20.01 45.42
C THR A 151 -42.74 21.00 44.41
N LEU A 152 -42.63 22.28 44.79
CA LEU A 152 -42.04 23.32 43.94
C LEU A 152 -40.60 22.99 43.53
N ALA A 153 -39.85 22.29 44.40
CA ALA A 153 -38.49 21.83 44.12
C ALA A 153 -38.43 20.67 43.10
N GLN A 154 -39.37 19.72 43.17
CA GLN A 154 -39.46 18.65 42.15
C GLN A 154 -39.90 19.21 40.81
N PHE A 155 -40.78 20.20 40.85
CA PHE A 155 -41.27 20.90 39.68
C PHE A 155 -40.17 21.74 39.00
N SER A 156 -39.39 22.52 39.76
CA SER A 156 -38.26 23.28 39.21
C SER A 156 -37.22 22.35 38.59
N ALA A 157 -36.90 21.23 39.24
CA ALA A 157 -35.94 20.25 38.75
C ALA A 157 -36.36 19.55 37.43
N LEU A 158 -37.66 19.47 37.14
CA LEU A 158 -38.19 18.92 35.89
C LEU A 158 -38.25 19.96 34.76
N THR A 159 -38.30 21.24 35.10
CA THR A 159 -38.57 22.36 34.17
C THR A 159 -37.33 23.17 33.82
N GLU A 160 -36.25 23.04 34.60
CA GLU A 160 -34.95 23.69 34.33
C GLU A 160 -34.37 23.29 32.97
N ASN A 161 -34.52 22.02 32.55
CA ASN A 161 -34.10 21.53 31.25
C ASN A 161 -35.04 20.43 30.74
N PRO A 162 -36.22 20.77 30.16
CA PRO A 162 -37.25 19.79 29.80
C PRO A 162 -36.82 18.84 28.68
N ARG A 163 -35.83 19.25 27.87
CA ARG A 163 -35.25 18.45 26.78
C ARG A 163 -34.13 17.51 27.23
N ALA A 164 -33.61 17.65 28.44
CA ALA A 164 -32.54 16.77 28.89
C ALA A 164 -33.07 15.36 29.18
N PRO A 165 -32.36 14.29 28.75
CA PRO A 165 -32.77 12.91 29.02
C PRO A 165 -32.84 12.62 30.52
N LEU A 166 -32.00 13.29 31.33
CA LEU A 166 -32.03 13.19 32.80
C LEU A 166 -33.35 13.70 33.39
N SER A 167 -33.93 14.77 32.84
CA SER A 167 -35.23 15.31 33.27
C SER A 167 -36.35 14.34 32.92
N ALA A 168 -36.30 13.72 31.75
CA ALA A 168 -37.24 12.66 31.36
C ALA A 168 -37.09 11.40 32.22
N ALA A 169 -35.87 11.01 32.61
CA ALA A 169 -35.63 9.88 33.51
C ALA A 169 -36.16 10.16 34.93
N LYS A 170 -35.94 11.37 35.45
CA LYS A 170 -36.53 11.83 36.72
C LYS A 170 -38.06 11.81 36.66
N LEU A 171 -38.64 12.25 35.54
CA LEU A 171 -40.09 12.21 35.31
C LEU A 171 -40.63 10.76 35.29
N ALA A 172 -39.93 9.85 34.61
CA ALA A 172 -40.26 8.43 34.58
C ALA A 172 -40.20 7.83 35.98
N TRP A 173 -39.14 8.11 36.74
CA TRP A 173 -38.97 7.64 38.12
C TRP A 173 -40.05 8.17 39.06
N LEU A 174 -40.39 9.46 38.96
CA LEU A 174 -41.45 10.08 39.74
C LEU A 174 -42.81 9.43 39.46
N ARG A 175 -43.11 9.15 38.18
CA ARG A 175 -44.34 8.45 37.80
C ARG A 175 -44.33 6.99 38.26
N LEU A 176 -43.22 6.28 38.12
CA LEU A 176 -43.09 4.87 38.47
C LEU A 176 -43.19 4.65 39.99
N SER A 177 -42.51 5.48 40.78
CA SER A 177 -42.57 5.42 42.26
C SER A 177 -43.98 5.68 42.81
N ARG A 178 -44.78 6.51 42.13
CA ARG A 178 -46.17 6.83 42.50
C ARG A 178 -47.21 5.82 41.99
N LEU A 179 -46.82 4.83 41.17
CA LEU A 179 -47.72 3.76 40.71
C LEU A 179 -48.21 2.85 41.85
N ASN A 180 -47.61 2.89 43.04
CA ASN A 180 -48.09 2.14 44.20
C ASN A 180 -49.31 2.81 44.88
N ASN A 181 -49.61 4.08 44.57
CA ASN A 181 -50.78 4.76 45.12
C ASN A 181 -52.04 4.42 44.31
N GLN A 182 -53.06 3.85 44.98
CA GLN A 182 -54.28 3.34 44.34
C GLN A 182 -55.12 4.47 43.69
N GLU A 183 -55.13 5.68 44.26
CA GLU A 183 -55.78 6.86 43.68
C GLU A 183 -55.04 7.38 42.43
N TYR A 184 -53.71 7.33 42.45
CA TYR A 184 -52.87 7.73 41.32
C TYR A 184 -53.02 6.76 40.14
N ARG A 185 -53.11 5.44 40.40
CA ARG A 185 -53.37 4.41 39.37
C ARG A 185 -54.68 4.60 38.61
N ARG A 186 -55.75 5.06 39.29
CA ARG A 186 -57.04 5.30 38.65
C ARG A 186 -57.02 6.51 37.69
N THR A 187 -56.07 7.41 37.90
CA THR A 187 -56.03 8.72 37.24
C THR A 187 -54.98 8.78 36.12
N VAL A 188 -53.87 8.05 36.25
CA VAL A 188 -52.78 8.05 35.26
C VAL A 188 -52.97 6.98 34.18
N LYS A 189 -53.26 7.41 32.95
CA LYS A 189 -53.33 6.53 31.77
C LYS A 189 -51.92 6.02 31.39
N PHE A 190 -51.81 4.71 31.08
CA PHE A 190 -50.57 4.03 30.62
C PHE A 190 -49.85 4.76 29.46
N THR A 191 -50.61 5.44 28.60
CA THR A 191 -50.13 6.22 27.45
C THR A 191 -49.06 7.25 27.80
N TRP A 192 -49.13 7.87 28.98
CA TRP A 192 -48.18 8.90 29.40
C TRP A 192 -46.82 8.35 29.81
N ILE A 193 -46.79 7.15 30.41
CA ILE A 193 -45.54 6.46 30.75
C ILE A 193 -44.85 6.00 29.48
N VAL A 194 -45.61 5.47 28.52
CA VAL A 194 -45.12 5.10 27.19
C VAL A 194 -44.50 6.30 26.46
N ALA A 195 -45.10 7.49 26.55
CA ALA A 195 -44.55 8.70 25.94
C ALA A 195 -43.18 9.09 26.52
N VAL A 196 -42.99 8.97 27.84
CA VAL A 196 -41.68 9.24 28.49
C VAL A 196 -40.64 8.19 28.12
N LEU A 197 -41.01 6.91 28.12
CA LEU A 197 -40.10 5.82 27.74
C LEU A 197 -39.69 5.91 26.27
N MET A 198 -40.61 6.29 25.37
CA MET A 198 -40.34 6.54 23.96
C MET A 198 -39.36 7.70 23.77
N TYR A 199 -39.52 8.81 24.51
CA TYR A 199 -38.56 9.91 24.48
C TYR A 199 -37.16 9.48 24.95
N LEU A 200 -37.08 8.70 26.03
CA LEU A 200 -35.81 8.15 26.52
C LEU A 200 -35.15 7.22 25.50
N ALA A 201 -35.93 6.37 24.84
CA ALA A 201 -35.44 5.51 23.76
C ALA A 201 -34.89 6.34 22.58
N LEU A 202 -35.59 7.40 22.17
CA LEU A 202 -35.12 8.32 21.12
C LEU A 202 -33.85 9.06 21.53
N ALA A 203 -33.73 9.46 22.80
CA ALA A 203 -32.52 10.07 23.31
C ALA A 203 -31.33 9.10 23.22
N ILE A 204 -31.51 7.84 23.63
CA ILE A 204 -30.47 6.80 23.48
C ILE A 204 -30.09 6.60 22.01
N VAL A 205 -31.08 6.44 21.13
CA VAL A 205 -30.85 6.28 19.68
C VAL A 205 -30.10 7.49 19.14
N SER A 206 -30.45 8.71 19.55
CA SER A 206 -29.79 9.95 19.13
C SER A 206 -28.29 9.99 19.50
N TYR A 207 -27.89 9.40 20.63
CA TYR A 207 -26.47 9.25 20.96
C TYR A 207 -25.77 8.20 20.10
N LEU A 208 -26.50 7.15 19.68
CA LEU A 208 -25.96 6.08 18.86
C LEU A 208 -25.81 6.45 17.38
N VAL A 209 -26.57 7.42 16.85
CA VAL A 209 -26.53 7.81 15.42
C VAL A 209 -25.10 8.07 14.94
N VAL A 210 -24.35 8.95 15.63
CA VAL A 210 -22.99 9.32 15.23
C VAL A 210 -22.05 8.10 15.22
N PHE A 211 -22.18 7.24 16.23
CA PHE A 211 -21.38 6.01 16.33
C PHE A 211 -21.72 5.02 15.22
N THR A 212 -23.00 4.80 14.93
CA THR A 212 -23.47 3.90 13.86
C THR A 212 -23.00 4.39 12.49
N LEU A 213 -23.12 5.69 12.19
CA LEU A 213 -22.63 6.25 10.93
C LEU A 213 -21.11 6.10 10.80
N GLY A 214 -20.36 6.36 11.87
CA GLY A 214 -18.91 6.15 11.90
C GLY A 214 -18.48 4.70 11.70
N ARG A 215 -19.26 3.73 12.15
CA ARG A 215 -18.98 2.29 11.99
C ARG A 215 -19.36 1.72 10.62
N ILE A 216 -20.24 2.39 9.87
CA ILE A 216 -20.62 1.98 8.51
C ILE A 216 -19.55 2.37 7.48
N VAL A 217 -18.75 3.39 7.79
CA VAL A 217 -17.63 3.80 6.95
C VAL A 217 -16.39 2.99 7.31
N THR A 218 -15.90 2.23 6.35
CA THR A 218 -14.69 1.40 6.49
C THR A 218 -13.50 2.20 5.98
N VAL A 219 -12.44 2.30 6.79
CA VAL A 219 -11.15 2.85 6.39
C VAL A 219 -10.24 1.69 6.01
N HIS A 220 -9.77 1.67 4.77
CA HIS A 220 -8.86 0.68 4.24
C HIS A 220 -7.47 1.28 4.09
N GLU A 221 -6.50 0.68 4.77
CA GLU A 221 -5.09 1.07 4.74
C GLU A 221 -4.37 0.25 3.66
N PHE A 222 -3.54 0.91 2.85
CA PHE A 222 -2.73 0.28 1.83
C PHE A 222 -1.41 1.03 1.65
N VAL A 223 -0.36 0.30 1.30
CA VAL A 223 0.97 0.88 1.08
C VAL A 223 1.19 1.10 -0.41
N ARG A 224 1.70 2.28 -0.78
CA ARG A 224 2.00 2.62 -2.18
C ARG A 224 3.47 2.93 -2.37
N ARG A 225 4.07 2.41 -3.44
CA ARG A 225 5.42 2.80 -3.88
C ARG A 225 5.43 4.26 -4.29
N GLN A 226 6.44 5.02 -3.85
CA GLN A 226 6.68 6.38 -4.32
C GLN A 226 8.08 6.51 -4.91
N SER A 227 8.26 7.53 -5.75
CA SER A 227 9.50 7.80 -6.47
C SER A 227 9.88 9.30 -6.45
N THR A 228 9.22 10.08 -5.60
CA THR A 228 9.29 11.55 -5.58
C THR A 228 10.10 12.09 -4.41
N ASP A 229 9.84 11.59 -3.20
CA ASP A 229 10.59 12.02 -2.02
C ASP A 229 11.64 10.97 -1.64
N TRP A 230 12.87 11.42 -1.44
CA TRP A 230 14.02 10.56 -1.20
C TRP A 230 14.80 10.97 0.04
N ILE A 231 15.45 9.97 0.63
CA ILE A 231 16.39 10.10 1.72
C ILE A 231 17.78 9.74 1.19
N SER A 232 18.75 10.59 1.49
CA SER A 232 20.16 10.33 1.18
C SER A 232 20.66 9.14 1.99
N SER A 233 21.27 8.18 1.30
CA SER A 233 21.83 6.96 1.88
C SER A 233 23.15 6.63 1.18
N SER A 234 23.89 5.66 1.70
CA SER A 234 25.13 5.18 1.09
C SER A 234 25.06 3.68 0.87
N VAL A 235 25.52 3.22 -0.29
CA VAL A 235 25.62 1.79 -0.64
C VAL A 235 27.05 1.52 -1.11
N PRO A 236 27.66 0.37 -0.79
CA PRO A 236 28.93 -0.03 -1.39
C PRO A 236 28.74 -0.20 -2.89
N GLY A 237 29.53 0.50 -3.70
CA GLY A 237 29.30 0.54 -5.15
C GLY A 237 30.52 0.72 -6.01
N ASP A 238 31.61 1.25 -5.45
CA ASP A 238 32.88 1.45 -6.17
C ASP A 238 34.00 0.64 -5.52
N LEU A 239 35.17 0.61 -6.16
CA LEU A 239 36.39 0.03 -5.60
C LEU A 239 37.17 1.09 -4.82
N SER A 240 37.54 0.75 -3.59
CA SER A 240 38.45 1.54 -2.77
C SER A 240 39.90 1.33 -3.22
N ALA A 241 40.82 2.19 -2.77
CA ALA A 241 42.25 2.00 -3.04
C ALA A 241 42.78 0.68 -2.45
N ALA A 242 42.24 0.23 -1.32
CA ALA A 242 42.58 -1.05 -0.71
C ALA A 242 42.10 -2.23 -1.58
N ASP A 243 40.88 -2.15 -2.12
CA ASP A 243 40.33 -3.18 -3.01
C ASP A 243 41.19 -3.35 -4.27
N ILE A 244 41.61 -2.23 -4.88
CA ILE A 244 42.49 -2.22 -6.07
C ILE A 244 43.85 -2.84 -5.78
N ALA A 245 44.41 -2.60 -4.58
CA ALA A 245 45.65 -3.21 -4.14
C ALA A 245 45.48 -4.72 -3.92
N SER A 246 44.38 -5.14 -3.28
CA SER A 246 44.04 -6.54 -3.04
C SER A 246 43.75 -7.32 -4.33
N ALA A 247 43.33 -6.65 -5.40
CA ALA A 247 43.06 -7.25 -6.70
C ALA A 247 44.33 -7.72 -7.44
N GLN A 248 45.50 -7.09 -7.19
CA GLN A 248 46.73 -7.31 -7.97
C GLN A 248 47.15 -8.79 -8.16
N PRO A 249 47.23 -9.63 -7.11
CA PRO A 249 47.59 -11.04 -7.28
C PRO A 249 46.56 -11.81 -8.12
N TRP A 250 45.28 -11.48 -8.00
CA TRP A 250 44.21 -12.09 -8.78
C TRP A 250 44.28 -11.67 -10.25
N ILE A 251 44.53 -10.38 -10.52
CA ILE A 251 44.72 -9.85 -11.86
C ILE A 251 45.87 -10.58 -12.56
N ALA A 252 47.02 -10.73 -11.88
CA ALA A 252 48.18 -11.43 -12.42
C ALA A 252 47.89 -12.91 -12.74
N ALA A 253 47.10 -13.59 -11.90
CA ALA A 253 46.70 -14.97 -12.16
C ALA A 253 45.70 -15.09 -13.32
N ALA A 254 44.74 -14.17 -13.43
CA ALA A 254 43.72 -14.19 -14.47
C ALA A 254 44.27 -13.83 -15.85
N THR A 255 45.24 -12.92 -15.94
CA THR A 255 45.87 -12.55 -17.22
C THR A 255 46.90 -13.58 -17.70
N ASP A 256 47.25 -14.56 -16.87
CA ASP A 256 48.12 -15.67 -17.28
C ASP A 256 47.39 -16.66 -18.19
N SER A 257 47.67 -16.51 -19.49
CA SER A 257 47.17 -17.38 -20.56
C SER A 257 47.55 -18.86 -20.44
N ALA A 258 48.50 -19.25 -19.57
CA ALA A 258 48.86 -20.65 -19.36
C ALA A 258 47.88 -21.39 -18.44
N HIS A 259 47.26 -20.69 -17.49
CA HIS A 259 46.49 -21.32 -16.41
C HIS A 259 44.97 -21.09 -16.52
N PHE A 260 44.53 -20.12 -17.32
CA PHE A 260 43.12 -19.71 -17.43
C PHE A 260 42.46 -19.54 -16.05
N TRP A 261 43.11 -18.86 -15.11
CA TRP A 261 42.59 -18.76 -13.74
C TRP A 261 41.26 -18.00 -13.69
N THR A 262 40.33 -18.42 -12.82
CA THR A 262 39.09 -17.67 -12.53
C THR A 262 39.01 -17.36 -11.04
N PHE A 263 38.46 -16.21 -10.67
CA PHE A 263 38.39 -15.75 -9.28
C PHE A 263 37.50 -16.66 -8.42
N VAL A 264 36.38 -17.11 -8.99
CA VAL A 264 35.46 -18.04 -8.34
C VAL A 264 35.47 -19.36 -9.12
N PRO A 265 35.52 -20.51 -8.43
CA PRO A 265 35.34 -21.81 -9.07
C PRO A 265 33.95 -21.96 -9.70
N SER A 266 33.84 -22.68 -10.81
CA SER A 266 32.53 -22.94 -11.45
C SER A 266 31.54 -23.67 -10.54
N THR A 267 32.03 -24.47 -9.59
CA THR A 267 31.21 -25.15 -8.55
C THR A 267 30.62 -24.20 -7.52
N MET A 268 31.06 -22.95 -7.50
CA MET A 268 30.64 -21.88 -6.59
C MET A 268 29.85 -20.78 -7.32
N SER A 269 29.30 -21.08 -8.50
CA SER A 269 28.51 -20.13 -9.32
C SER A 269 27.30 -19.55 -8.57
N GLN A 270 26.76 -20.27 -7.59
CA GLN A 270 25.67 -19.83 -6.71
C GLN A 270 26.01 -18.59 -5.86
N TYR A 271 27.31 -18.29 -5.66
CA TYR A 271 27.75 -17.09 -4.92
C TYR A 271 27.89 -15.85 -5.82
N ILE A 272 27.75 -16.03 -7.13
CA ILE A 272 27.86 -14.95 -8.11
C ILE A 272 26.46 -14.46 -8.47
N PRO A 273 26.23 -13.13 -8.51
CA PRO A 273 24.94 -12.58 -8.94
C PRO A 273 24.58 -13.02 -10.35
N GLN A 274 23.30 -13.34 -10.55
CA GLN A 274 22.77 -13.61 -11.88
C GLN A 274 22.74 -12.32 -12.71
N PRO A 275 22.87 -12.41 -14.04
CA PRO A 275 22.77 -11.26 -14.90
C PRO A 275 21.31 -10.86 -15.11
N VAL A 276 21.06 -9.56 -15.19
CA VAL A 276 19.75 -8.98 -15.53
C VAL A 276 19.93 -7.97 -16.65
N SER A 277 18.96 -7.87 -17.57
CA SER A 277 19.01 -6.91 -18.67
C SER A 277 17.76 -6.08 -18.78
N PHE A 278 17.94 -4.83 -19.24
CA PHE A 278 16.85 -3.89 -19.50
C PHE A 278 17.08 -3.24 -20.86
N ALA A 279 16.01 -3.06 -21.64
CA ALA A 279 16.08 -2.29 -22.87
C ALA A 279 16.23 -0.79 -22.57
N TYR A 280 17.11 -0.12 -23.29
CA TYR A 280 17.31 1.33 -23.21
C TYR A 280 17.48 1.94 -24.61
N PRO A 281 16.58 2.83 -25.07
CA PRO A 281 15.37 3.31 -24.39
C PRO A 281 14.37 2.18 -24.11
N SER A 282 13.54 2.31 -23.08
CA SER A 282 12.61 1.26 -22.60
C SER A 282 11.61 0.74 -23.64
N THR A 283 11.39 1.48 -24.72
CA THR A 283 10.52 1.11 -25.84
C THR A 283 11.23 0.29 -26.92
N SER A 284 12.54 0.07 -26.81
CA SER A 284 13.29 -0.67 -27.82
C SER A 284 13.14 -2.18 -27.65
N SER A 285 13.00 -2.88 -28.77
CA SER A 285 13.06 -4.34 -28.84
C SER A 285 14.36 -4.85 -29.48
N ALA A 286 15.28 -3.95 -29.84
CA ALA A 286 16.54 -4.33 -30.47
C ALA A 286 17.44 -5.00 -29.42
N PRO A 287 18.04 -6.19 -29.71
CA PRO A 287 18.97 -6.84 -28.79
C PRO A 287 20.17 -5.96 -28.43
N THR A 288 20.61 -5.11 -29.36
CA THR A 288 21.73 -4.16 -29.18
C THR A 288 21.40 -3.01 -28.24
N ASP A 289 20.12 -2.75 -27.98
CA ASP A 289 19.65 -1.73 -27.05
C ASP A 289 19.46 -2.31 -25.63
N GLN A 290 19.88 -3.56 -25.37
CA GLN A 290 19.88 -4.12 -24.02
C GLN A 290 21.13 -3.73 -23.25
N VAL A 291 20.93 -3.25 -22.03
CA VAL A 291 21.99 -3.00 -21.05
C VAL A 291 21.94 -4.11 -20.01
N PHE A 292 23.05 -4.81 -19.83
CA PHE A 292 23.18 -5.87 -18.84
C PHE A 292 23.83 -5.36 -17.55
N PHE A 293 23.36 -5.89 -16.44
CA PHE A 293 23.84 -5.62 -15.09
C PHE A 293 24.05 -6.93 -14.34
N ALA A 294 24.95 -6.94 -13.37
CA ALA A 294 24.88 -7.92 -12.28
C ALA A 294 23.60 -7.68 -11.46
N GLU A 295 22.96 -8.71 -10.90
CA GLU A 295 21.89 -8.49 -9.92
C GLU A 295 22.46 -8.01 -8.57
N VAL A 296 21.63 -7.38 -7.75
CA VAL A 296 22.02 -6.86 -6.43
C VAL A 296 22.08 -8.01 -5.41
N GLN A 297 23.20 -8.15 -4.73
CA GLN A 297 23.31 -9.08 -3.61
C GLN A 297 22.56 -8.52 -2.38
N PRO A 298 21.78 -9.34 -1.64
CA PRO A 298 21.05 -8.88 -0.46
C PRO A 298 21.93 -8.16 0.57
N THR A 299 23.13 -8.69 0.81
CA THR A 299 24.08 -8.17 1.79
C THR A 299 24.61 -6.78 1.43
N LEU A 300 24.64 -6.42 0.14
CA LEU A 300 25.14 -5.13 -0.32
C LEU A 300 24.30 -3.98 0.25
N LEU A 301 22.99 -4.17 0.33
CA LEU A 301 22.06 -3.17 0.89
C LEU A 301 22.15 -3.06 2.43
N HIS A 302 22.82 -4.00 3.08
CA HIS A 302 23.12 -3.97 4.52
C HIS A 302 24.53 -3.43 4.83
N GLY A 303 25.20 -2.82 3.84
CA GLY A 303 26.52 -2.20 4.01
C GLY A 303 27.68 -3.20 4.02
N VAL A 304 27.45 -4.46 3.66
CA VAL A 304 28.52 -5.44 3.47
C VAL A 304 29.24 -5.12 2.15
N PRO A 305 30.58 -5.10 2.13
CA PRO A 305 31.34 -4.88 0.90
C PRO A 305 31.01 -5.91 -0.19
N GLY A 306 31.12 -5.50 -1.45
CA GLY A 306 30.89 -6.39 -2.59
C GLY A 306 32.06 -7.33 -2.91
N LEU A 307 31.88 -8.13 -3.97
CA LEU A 307 32.87 -9.12 -4.43
C LEU A 307 34.19 -8.49 -4.91
N GLY A 308 34.19 -7.20 -5.24
CA GLY A 308 35.40 -6.44 -5.60
C GLY A 308 36.40 -6.26 -4.46
N THR A 309 36.08 -6.68 -3.23
CA THR A 309 37.07 -6.81 -2.15
C THR A 309 37.99 -8.02 -2.29
N PHE A 310 37.67 -8.95 -3.20
CA PHE A 310 38.37 -10.23 -3.38
C PHE A 310 38.42 -11.10 -2.11
N ASN A 311 37.50 -10.85 -1.17
CA ASN A 311 37.31 -11.68 0.02
C ASN A 311 36.02 -12.51 -0.12
N LEU A 312 36.17 -13.70 -0.68
CA LEU A 312 35.05 -14.61 -0.95
C LEU A 312 34.38 -15.14 0.33
N SER A 313 35.07 -15.11 1.47
CA SER A 313 34.55 -15.60 2.76
C SER A 313 33.53 -14.66 3.41
N THR A 314 33.69 -13.35 3.19
CA THR A 314 32.75 -12.33 3.70
C THR A 314 31.46 -12.28 2.87
N SER A 315 31.51 -12.67 1.60
CA SER A 315 30.34 -12.76 0.72
C SER A 315 29.55 -14.06 0.86
N SER A 316 30.17 -15.16 1.30
CA SER A 316 29.54 -16.49 1.36
C SER A 316 28.61 -16.70 2.55
N ASN A 317 28.67 -15.87 3.59
CA ASN A 317 27.78 -15.95 4.77
C ASN A 317 26.33 -15.48 4.49
N SER A 318 26.01 -15.19 3.22
CA SER A 318 24.73 -14.65 2.77
C SER A 318 23.72 -15.69 2.27
N THR A 319 24.04 -16.99 2.37
CA THR A 319 23.25 -18.10 1.80
C THR A 319 21.87 -18.33 2.41
N GLU A 320 21.46 -17.58 3.44
CA GLU A 320 20.16 -17.81 4.08
C GLU A 320 18.95 -17.38 3.23
N HIS A 321 19.11 -16.61 2.14
CA HIS A 321 17.96 -16.01 1.42
C HIS A 321 17.94 -16.24 -0.11
N LEU A 322 18.73 -17.18 -0.65
CA LEU A 322 18.65 -17.59 -2.07
C LEU A 322 17.45 -18.53 -2.32
N GLY A 323 16.25 -18.08 -1.93
CA GLY A 323 15.02 -18.67 -2.41
C GLY A 323 14.78 -18.25 -3.85
N THR A 324 14.91 -19.18 -4.79
CA THR A 324 14.52 -19.07 -6.21
C THR A 324 13.01 -18.99 -6.40
N GLN A 325 12.31 -18.21 -5.58
CA GLN A 325 10.95 -17.83 -5.91
C GLN A 325 11.02 -16.63 -6.84
N VAL A 326 10.79 -16.88 -8.12
CA VAL A 326 10.34 -15.85 -9.07
C VAL A 326 9.04 -15.29 -8.52
N LEU A 327 9.13 -14.30 -7.63
CA LEU A 327 8.01 -13.41 -7.36
C LEU A 327 7.64 -12.81 -8.71
N ASP A 328 6.38 -13.04 -9.09
CA ASP A 328 5.81 -12.63 -10.35
C ASP A 328 5.92 -11.09 -10.46
N VAL A 329 5.93 -10.54 -11.67
CA VAL A 329 5.91 -9.07 -11.88
C VAL A 329 4.65 -8.47 -11.23
N SER A 330 3.65 -9.29 -10.92
CA SER A 330 2.46 -8.97 -10.16
C SER A 330 2.59 -9.00 -8.63
N ASP A 331 3.73 -9.40 -8.05
CA ASP A 331 4.00 -9.27 -6.61
C ASP A 331 4.30 -7.80 -6.25
N THR A 332 3.22 -7.05 -6.42
CA THR A 332 2.92 -5.71 -5.96
C THR A 332 2.60 -5.68 -4.47
N VAL A 333 2.86 -6.78 -3.73
CA VAL A 333 2.67 -6.83 -2.28
C VAL A 333 3.77 -6.00 -1.64
N VAL A 334 3.54 -4.69 -1.62
CA VAL A 334 4.24 -3.74 -0.78
C VAL A 334 3.85 -4.09 0.65
N THR A 335 4.70 -4.86 1.33
CA THR A 335 4.36 -5.42 2.65
C THR A 335 4.55 -4.40 3.75
N THR A 336 5.50 -3.47 3.62
CA THR A 336 5.77 -2.48 4.67
C THR A 336 6.17 -1.08 4.15
N PRO A 337 5.97 -0.03 4.96
CA PRO A 337 6.51 1.32 4.72
C PRO A 337 8.03 1.43 4.86
N ASN A 338 8.69 0.43 5.49
CA ASN A 338 10.14 0.41 5.62
C ASN A 338 10.84 -0.10 4.35
N ASP A 339 10.10 -0.81 3.50
CA ASP A 339 10.52 -1.15 2.15
C ASP A 339 10.63 0.11 1.28
N GLY A 340 11.39 0.02 0.21
CA GLY A 340 11.50 1.14 -0.72
C GLY A 340 12.34 0.86 -1.95
N LEU A 341 12.30 1.83 -2.85
CA LEU A 341 13.17 1.86 -4.02
C LEU A 341 14.49 2.52 -3.64
N ILE A 342 15.61 1.97 -4.07
CA ILE A 342 16.93 2.56 -3.89
C ILE A 342 17.50 2.79 -5.29
N ARG A 343 17.97 4.01 -5.55
CA ARG A 343 18.58 4.41 -6.81
C ARG A 343 20.04 4.79 -6.61
N TRP A 344 20.93 4.18 -7.36
CA TRP A 344 22.36 4.50 -7.34
C TRP A 344 23.03 4.11 -8.66
N PRO A 345 24.20 4.70 -8.98
CA PRO A 345 24.94 4.37 -10.19
C PRO A 345 25.60 2.98 -10.10
N ARG A 346 25.48 2.21 -11.16
CA ARG A 346 26.02 0.84 -11.33
C ARG A 346 26.67 0.72 -12.69
N TRP A 347 27.71 -0.10 -12.81
CA TRP A 347 28.28 -0.45 -14.11
C TRP A 347 27.27 -1.29 -14.89
N GLY A 348 26.92 -0.83 -16.09
CA GLY A 348 26.13 -1.57 -17.07
C GLY A 348 26.97 -1.79 -18.33
N LEU A 349 26.62 -2.83 -19.07
CA LEU A 349 27.34 -3.19 -20.29
C LEU A 349 26.39 -3.29 -21.49
N GLN A 350 26.88 -2.90 -22.66
CA GLN A 350 26.23 -3.14 -23.94
C GLN A 350 27.24 -3.80 -24.88
N THR A 351 26.80 -4.80 -25.63
CA THR A 351 27.67 -5.56 -26.54
C THR A 351 27.07 -5.61 -27.94
N ALA A 352 27.90 -5.32 -28.93
CA ALA A 352 27.58 -5.58 -30.33
C ALA A 352 28.70 -6.41 -30.95
N CYS A 353 28.32 -7.37 -31.81
CA CYS A 353 29.27 -8.22 -32.51
C CYS A 353 28.89 -8.32 -33.99
N GLU A 354 29.90 -8.56 -34.81
CA GLU A 354 29.76 -8.82 -36.24
C GLU A 354 30.72 -9.93 -36.67
N SER A 355 30.30 -10.78 -37.60
CA SER A 355 31.19 -11.79 -38.20
C SER A 355 32.28 -11.09 -39.03
N LEU A 356 33.50 -11.61 -39.00
CA LEU A 356 34.60 -11.00 -39.74
C LEU A 356 34.31 -11.01 -41.26
N PRO A 357 34.30 -9.87 -41.97
CA PRO A 357 34.01 -9.85 -43.40
C PRO A 357 35.24 -10.28 -44.22
N ASN A 358 34.99 -10.81 -45.41
CA ASN A 358 36.01 -11.12 -46.42
C ASN A 358 37.20 -11.95 -45.89
N PHE A 359 36.93 -13.16 -45.40
CA PHE A 359 37.96 -14.09 -44.90
C PHE A 359 39.11 -14.36 -45.89
N GLY A 360 38.91 -14.20 -47.20
CA GLY A 360 39.99 -14.34 -48.18
C GLY A 360 41.10 -13.29 -48.08
N THR A 361 40.79 -12.08 -47.59
CA THR A 361 41.77 -10.99 -47.44
C THR A 361 42.07 -10.67 -45.98
N ASN A 362 41.08 -10.81 -45.10
CA ASN A 362 41.16 -10.36 -43.71
C ASN A 362 41.53 -11.48 -42.73
N PHE A 363 41.83 -12.69 -43.21
CA PHE A 363 42.07 -13.84 -42.36
C PHE A 363 43.15 -14.76 -42.92
N ILE A 364 43.96 -15.33 -42.02
CA ILE A 364 44.92 -16.40 -42.32
C ILE A 364 44.54 -17.59 -41.46
N GLN A 365 44.04 -18.67 -42.07
CA GLN A 365 43.69 -19.91 -41.37
C GLN A 365 44.90 -20.50 -40.63
N GLN A 366 46.03 -20.63 -41.34
CA GLN A 366 47.27 -21.17 -40.81
C GLN A 366 48.47 -20.57 -41.54
N ALA A 367 49.26 -19.78 -40.82
CA ALA A 367 50.52 -19.23 -41.32
C ALA A 367 51.66 -20.25 -41.23
N ALA A 368 52.86 -19.90 -41.74
CA ALA A 368 54.04 -20.77 -41.71
C ALA A 368 54.46 -21.13 -40.28
N SER A 369 54.29 -20.20 -39.33
CA SER A 369 54.50 -20.44 -37.90
C SER A 369 53.44 -21.31 -37.22
N GLY A 370 52.38 -21.67 -37.95
CA GLY A 370 51.21 -22.37 -37.45
C GLY A 370 50.15 -21.47 -36.79
N ASN A 371 50.40 -20.16 -36.63
CA ASN A 371 49.42 -19.24 -36.07
C ASN A 371 48.26 -18.96 -37.04
N THR A 372 47.10 -18.64 -36.47
CA THR A 372 45.96 -18.05 -37.20
C THR A 372 45.95 -16.55 -36.95
N TYR A 373 45.70 -15.75 -37.99
CA TYR A 373 45.62 -14.29 -37.87
C TYR A 373 44.28 -13.76 -38.39
N ALA A 374 43.72 -12.78 -37.70
CA ALA A 374 42.53 -12.05 -38.13
C ALA A 374 42.85 -10.55 -38.17
N PHE A 375 42.43 -9.88 -39.23
CA PHE A 375 42.66 -8.45 -39.46
C PHE A 375 41.30 -7.74 -39.52
N VAL A 376 41.07 -6.80 -38.61
CA VAL A 376 39.80 -6.10 -38.45
C VAL A 376 39.86 -4.74 -39.16
N PRO A 377 39.04 -4.52 -40.19
CA PRO A 377 38.98 -3.23 -40.88
C PRO A 377 38.39 -2.11 -40.02
N HIS A 378 38.75 -0.85 -40.30
CA HIS A 378 38.14 0.34 -39.68
C HIS A 378 36.62 0.40 -39.88
N SER A 379 36.10 -0.08 -41.02
CA SER A 379 34.67 -0.06 -41.31
C SER A 379 33.87 -0.91 -40.32
N VAL A 380 34.34 -2.12 -40.01
CA VAL A 380 33.67 -3.04 -39.07
C VAL A 380 33.56 -2.41 -37.68
N LEU A 381 34.65 -1.83 -37.17
CA LEU A 381 34.60 -1.15 -35.88
C LEU A 381 33.65 0.05 -35.91
N SER A 382 33.69 0.84 -36.99
CA SER A 382 32.79 2.00 -37.14
C SER A 382 31.33 1.57 -37.11
N ASP A 383 30.97 0.49 -37.80
CA ASP A 383 29.60 -0.05 -37.84
C ASP A 383 29.16 -0.61 -36.48
N LEU A 384 30.05 -1.26 -35.74
CA LEU A 384 29.78 -1.74 -34.38
C LEU A 384 29.56 -0.58 -33.39
N PHE A 385 30.40 0.44 -33.40
CA PHE A 385 30.22 1.63 -32.55
C PHE A 385 28.95 2.41 -32.91
N ASN A 386 28.63 2.53 -34.21
CA ASN A 386 27.38 3.12 -34.68
C ASN A 386 26.15 2.32 -34.20
N THR A 387 26.23 0.99 -34.23
CA THR A 387 25.18 0.10 -33.71
C THR A 387 24.91 0.35 -32.24
N LEU A 388 25.97 0.58 -31.44
CA LEU A 388 25.88 0.92 -30.03
C LEU A 388 25.61 2.42 -29.76
N ARG A 389 25.38 3.21 -30.81
CA ARG A 389 25.08 4.65 -30.76
C ARG A 389 26.10 5.45 -29.96
N THR A 390 27.37 5.07 -30.05
CA THR A 390 28.47 5.80 -29.43
C THR A 390 29.47 6.28 -30.48
N TYR A 391 30.38 7.16 -30.09
CA TYR A 391 31.44 7.64 -30.98
C TYR A 391 32.49 6.54 -31.18
N THR A 392 33.03 6.44 -32.39
CA THR A 392 34.23 5.65 -32.65
C THR A 392 35.47 6.44 -32.19
N PRO A 393 36.30 5.89 -31.28
CA PRO A 393 37.51 6.57 -30.81
C PRO A 393 38.45 6.96 -31.96
N PRO A 394 38.97 8.22 -32.03
CA PRO A 394 39.86 8.66 -33.11
C PRO A 394 41.13 7.82 -33.23
N THR A 395 41.61 7.28 -32.11
CA THR A 395 42.79 6.39 -32.04
C THR A 395 42.60 5.11 -32.86
N LEU A 396 41.36 4.63 -33.01
CA LEU A 396 41.03 3.44 -33.81
C LEU A 396 40.79 3.76 -35.28
N ILE A 397 40.51 5.01 -35.64
CA ILE A 397 40.26 5.42 -37.03
C ILE A 397 41.55 5.89 -37.69
N ASN A 398 42.37 6.65 -36.95
CA ASN A 398 43.52 7.34 -37.51
C ASN A 398 44.80 6.50 -37.51
N ASN A 399 44.85 5.41 -36.73
CA ASN A 399 46.03 4.55 -36.63
C ASN A 399 45.74 3.19 -37.25
N SER A 400 46.58 2.78 -38.20
CA SER A 400 46.58 1.44 -38.77
C SER A 400 47.57 0.52 -38.06
N VAL A 401 47.26 -0.77 -37.96
CA VAL A 401 48.18 -1.75 -37.38
C VAL A 401 49.43 -1.91 -38.25
N ASN A 402 50.61 -1.90 -37.64
CA ASN A 402 51.84 -2.30 -38.31
C ASN A 402 51.87 -3.83 -38.45
N ILE A 403 51.34 -4.34 -39.56
CA ILE A 403 51.15 -5.78 -39.82
C ILE A 403 52.48 -6.54 -39.73
N THR A 404 53.55 -6.00 -40.31
CA THR A 404 54.86 -6.66 -40.32
C THR A 404 55.46 -6.78 -38.93
N ALA A 405 55.19 -5.81 -38.03
CA ALA A 405 55.61 -5.86 -36.64
C ALA A 405 54.70 -6.76 -35.77
N PHE A 406 53.43 -6.89 -36.15
CA PHE A 406 52.45 -7.70 -35.45
C PHE A 406 52.60 -9.21 -35.70
N MET A 407 52.86 -9.59 -36.95
CA MET A 407 53.00 -10.99 -37.36
C MET A 407 54.34 -11.57 -36.89
N ARG A 408 54.39 -12.88 -36.64
CA ARG A 408 55.65 -13.56 -36.31
C ARG A 408 56.61 -13.52 -37.49
N ALA A 409 57.91 -13.48 -37.19
CA ALA A 409 58.96 -13.53 -38.20
C ALA A 409 58.80 -14.78 -39.09
N GLY A 410 58.76 -14.55 -40.41
CA GLY A 410 58.57 -15.60 -41.43
C GLY A 410 57.12 -15.82 -41.87
N ASP A 411 56.13 -15.24 -41.17
CA ASP A 411 54.76 -15.20 -41.66
C ASP A 411 54.56 -14.01 -42.62
N ALA A 412 53.64 -14.16 -43.58
CA ALA A 412 53.33 -13.14 -44.56
C ALA A 412 51.83 -12.80 -44.53
N ALA A 413 51.51 -11.52 -44.75
CA ALA A 413 50.13 -11.05 -44.85
C ALA A 413 49.40 -11.69 -46.06
N PRO A 414 48.06 -11.79 -46.02
CA PRO A 414 47.27 -12.29 -47.15
C PRO A 414 47.48 -11.42 -48.39
N SER A 415 47.47 -12.05 -49.56
CA SER A 415 47.45 -11.34 -50.84
C SER A 415 46.20 -10.45 -50.94
N GLY A 416 46.39 -9.15 -51.12
CA GLY A 416 45.28 -8.19 -51.25
C GLY A 416 44.81 -7.54 -49.95
N LEU A 417 45.46 -7.81 -48.81
CA LEU A 417 45.22 -7.05 -47.58
C LEU A 417 45.78 -5.62 -47.70
N ASP A 418 44.91 -4.62 -47.58
CA ASP A 418 45.32 -3.23 -47.49
C ASP A 418 45.57 -2.85 -46.02
N ALA A 419 46.86 -2.78 -45.65
CA ALA A 419 47.27 -2.47 -44.29
C ALA A 419 46.74 -1.12 -43.78
N SER A 420 46.49 -0.16 -44.66
CA SER A 420 45.99 1.17 -44.26
C SER A 420 44.53 1.15 -43.79
N THR A 421 43.80 0.09 -44.13
CA THR A 421 42.38 -0.07 -43.76
C THR A 421 42.17 -0.88 -42.47
N ILE A 422 43.24 -1.42 -41.89
CA ILE A 422 43.18 -2.34 -40.75
C ILE A 422 43.38 -1.59 -39.44
N ALA A 423 42.34 -1.60 -38.61
CA ALA A 423 42.31 -0.95 -37.30
C ALA A 423 42.94 -1.80 -36.20
N LEU A 424 42.66 -3.11 -36.21
CA LEU A 424 43.11 -4.06 -35.19
C LEU A 424 43.48 -5.40 -35.82
N ALA A 425 44.33 -6.16 -35.16
CA ALA A 425 44.68 -7.51 -35.59
C ALA A 425 44.75 -8.45 -34.39
N GLY A 426 44.34 -9.70 -34.58
CA GLY A 426 44.39 -10.77 -33.59
C GLY A 426 45.30 -11.89 -34.06
N ALA A 427 46.12 -12.42 -33.16
CA ALA A 427 47.03 -13.54 -33.43
C ALA A 427 46.70 -14.68 -32.47
N PHE A 428 46.43 -15.85 -33.02
CA PHE A 428 45.94 -16.99 -32.25
C PHE A 428 46.90 -18.18 -32.41
N PRO A 429 47.49 -18.67 -31.31
CA PRO A 429 48.38 -19.83 -31.37
C PRO A 429 47.59 -21.09 -31.71
N ASN A 430 48.21 -22.00 -32.44
CA ASN A 430 47.68 -23.35 -32.69
C ASN A 430 47.90 -24.23 -31.45
N ASN A 431 46.99 -24.09 -30.49
CA ASN A 431 47.04 -24.72 -29.17
C ASN A 431 45.91 -25.76 -28.96
N GLY A 432 45.19 -26.12 -30.03
CA GLY A 432 44.09 -27.09 -29.97
C GLY A 432 42.81 -26.54 -29.34
N GLN A 433 42.72 -25.25 -29.00
CA GLN A 433 41.52 -24.69 -28.38
C GLN A 433 40.41 -24.43 -29.40
N PRO A 434 39.17 -24.84 -29.10
CA PRO A 434 38.04 -24.60 -29.99
C PRO A 434 37.56 -23.15 -30.00
N LEU A 435 37.83 -22.41 -28.93
CA LEU A 435 37.53 -21.00 -28.76
C LEU A 435 38.80 -20.25 -28.36
N SER A 436 39.01 -19.07 -28.90
CA SER A 436 40.14 -18.22 -28.53
C SER A 436 39.77 -16.75 -28.64
N PHE A 437 40.37 -15.92 -27.79
CA PHE A 437 40.11 -14.48 -27.72
C PHE A 437 41.40 -13.68 -27.90
N SER A 438 41.29 -12.55 -28.55
CA SER A 438 42.29 -11.49 -28.58
C SER A 438 41.60 -10.19 -28.18
N SER A 439 41.78 -9.79 -26.91
CA SER A 439 41.10 -8.66 -26.30
C SER A 439 41.96 -7.41 -26.31
N THR A 440 41.38 -6.27 -26.68
CA THR A 440 42.01 -4.95 -26.63
C THR A 440 41.13 -4.02 -25.81
N ILE A 441 41.65 -3.56 -24.67
CA ILE A 441 40.94 -2.62 -23.80
C ILE A 441 41.40 -1.21 -24.12
N LEU A 442 40.45 -0.34 -24.45
CA LEU A 442 40.69 1.09 -24.60
C LEU A 442 40.57 1.74 -23.23
N GLN A 443 41.69 2.27 -22.76
CA GLN A 443 41.74 2.92 -21.45
C GLN A 443 40.90 4.20 -21.46
N PRO A 444 40.34 4.60 -20.30
CA PRO A 444 39.56 5.83 -20.19
C PRO A 444 40.32 7.08 -20.69
N SER A 445 41.65 7.11 -20.51
CA SER A 445 42.54 8.18 -20.99
C SER A 445 42.62 8.28 -22.52
N SER A 446 42.26 7.23 -23.25
CA SER A 446 42.24 7.19 -24.73
C SER A 446 40.88 7.53 -25.33
N LEU A 447 39.89 7.74 -24.47
CA LEU A 447 38.52 8.08 -24.80
C LEU A 447 38.30 9.60 -24.55
N PRO A 448 37.40 10.26 -25.30
CA PRO A 448 36.91 11.61 -25.02
C PRO A 448 36.69 11.88 -23.54
N GLU A 449 37.05 13.08 -23.09
CA GLU A 449 37.00 13.50 -21.68
C GLU A 449 35.61 13.33 -21.05
N ASP A 450 34.54 13.45 -21.85
CA ASP A 450 33.15 13.30 -21.40
C ASP A 450 32.72 11.82 -21.25
N TYR A 451 33.51 10.86 -21.72
CA TYR A 451 33.18 9.44 -21.63
C TYR A 451 33.59 8.86 -20.26
N ASN A 452 32.60 8.68 -19.38
CA ASN A 452 32.80 7.99 -18.11
C ASN A 452 32.59 6.47 -18.31
N GLY A 453 33.68 5.72 -18.54
CA GLY A 453 33.62 4.28 -18.76
C GLY A 453 34.88 3.71 -19.38
N TRP A 454 34.82 2.47 -19.86
CA TRP A 454 35.84 1.88 -20.73
C TRP A 454 35.21 1.07 -21.86
N VAL A 455 36.02 0.72 -22.85
CA VAL A 455 35.60 -0.07 -24.00
C VAL A 455 36.52 -1.28 -24.11
N ASN A 456 35.94 -2.45 -24.31
CA ASN A 456 36.68 -3.64 -24.71
C ASN A 456 36.34 -4.04 -26.14
N ILE A 457 37.36 -4.45 -26.89
CA ILE A 457 37.21 -4.98 -28.24
C ILE A 457 37.76 -6.39 -28.25
N ASP A 458 36.92 -7.36 -28.56
CA ASP A 458 37.29 -8.76 -28.63
C ASP A 458 37.28 -9.25 -30.08
N ILE A 459 38.38 -9.86 -30.49
CA ILE A 459 38.42 -10.70 -31.69
C ILE A 459 38.28 -12.15 -31.22
N LEU A 460 37.15 -12.75 -31.55
CA LEU A 460 36.82 -14.13 -31.21
C LEU A 460 37.14 -15.03 -32.40
N LEU A 461 37.83 -16.13 -32.14
CA LEU A 461 38.12 -17.19 -33.11
C LEU A 461 37.55 -18.52 -32.66
N VAL A 462 36.75 -19.16 -33.52
CA VAL A 462 36.29 -20.53 -33.40
C VAL A 462 37.05 -21.44 -34.35
N ARG A 463 37.57 -22.54 -33.83
CA ARG A 463 38.29 -23.58 -34.58
C ARG A 463 37.74 -24.96 -34.22
N LEU A 464 37.05 -25.60 -35.14
CA LEU A 464 36.41 -26.89 -34.86
C LEU A 464 36.83 -27.97 -35.83
N ASN A 465 37.07 -29.17 -35.32
CA ASN A 465 37.30 -30.32 -36.17
C ASN A 465 35.98 -30.75 -36.83
N THR A 466 35.93 -30.66 -38.16
CA THR A 466 34.73 -30.87 -38.97
C THR A 466 34.19 -32.30 -38.91
N SER A 467 34.98 -33.27 -38.41
CA SER A 467 34.49 -34.62 -38.16
C SER A 467 33.46 -34.69 -37.02
N PHE A 468 33.56 -33.79 -36.03
CA PHE A 468 32.62 -33.73 -34.90
C PHE A 468 31.42 -32.82 -35.19
N VAL A 469 31.59 -31.87 -36.12
CA VAL A 469 30.56 -30.91 -36.55
C VAL A 469 30.36 -30.99 -38.07
N PRO A 470 29.83 -32.11 -38.59
CA PRO A 470 29.73 -32.34 -40.04
C PRO A 470 28.81 -31.33 -40.73
N SER A 471 27.84 -30.78 -40.01
CA SER A 471 26.90 -29.75 -40.47
C SER A 471 27.48 -28.33 -40.42
N GLY A 472 28.72 -28.17 -39.97
CA GLY A 472 29.37 -26.87 -39.82
C GLY A 472 29.66 -26.17 -41.15
N ALA A 473 29.12 -24.97 -41.31
CA ALA A 473 29.34 -24.03 -42.40
C ALA A 473 30.24 -22.88 -41.91
N PHE A 474 31.54 -23.05 -42.11
CA PHE A 474 32.58 -22.14 -41.65
C PHE A 474 32.88 -21.07 -42.70
N ALA A 475 32.65 -19.80 -42.38
CA ALA A 475 32.90 -18.65 -43.24
C ALA A 475 34.40 -18.47 -43.54
N GLY A 476 35.25 -18.79 -42.57
CA GLY A 476 36.70 -18.83 -42.74
C GLY A 476 37.19 -20.04 -43.53
N GLY A 477 36.32 -20.97 -43.92
CA GLY A 477 36.64 -22.16 -44.68
C GLY A 477 37.17 -23.31 -43.82
N LYS A 478 37.63 -24.37 -44.50
CA LYS A 478 38.17 -25.60 -43.89
C LYS A 478 39.63 -25.77 -44.30
N SER A 479 40.51 -26.09 -43.35
CA SER A 479 41.90 -26.43 -43.62
C SER A 479 42.03 -27.82 -44.25
N ALA A 480 43.21 -28.11 -44.81
CA ALA A 480 43.56 -29.45 -45.30
C ALA A 480 43.50 -30.54 -44.22
N THR A 481 43.63 -30.16 -42.94
CA THR A 481 43.52 -31.06 -41.79
C THR A 481 42.08 -31.25 -41.29
N GLY A 482 41.09 -30.66 -41.97
CA GLY A 482 39.68 -30.78 -41.62
C GLY A 482 39.24 -29.89 -40.46
N ILE A 483 39.97 -28.80 -40.16
CA ILE A 483 39.59 -27.82 -39.15
C ILE A 483 38.82 -26.68 -39.83
N GLY A 484 37.61 -26.40 -39.37
CA GLY A 484 36.79 -25.27 -39.77
C GLY A 484 37.09 -24.03 -38.94
N TYR A 485 37.02 -22.85 -39.57
CA TYR A 485 37.34 -21.56 -38.95
C TYR A 485 36.18 -20.59 -39.07
N ASP A 486 35.77 -20.00 -37.95
CA ASP A 486 34.87 -18.85 -37.91
C ASP A 486 35.45 -17.78 -36.99
N ALA A 487 35.17 -16.51 -37.27
CA ALA A 487 35.64 -15.40 -36.47
C ALA A 487 34.57 -14.31 -36.38
N ALA A 488 34.53 -13.64 -35.22
CA ALA A 488 33.69 -12.48 -34.97
C ALA A 488 34.49 -11.40 -34.26
N VAL A 489 34.07 -10.16 -34.44
CA VAL A 489 34.60 -8.98 -33.76
C VAL A 489 33.49 -8.40 -32.91
N CYS A 490 33.78 -8.12 -31.65
CA CYS A 490 32.83 -7.59 -30.69
C CYS A 490 33.34 -6.31 -30.06
N VAL A 491 32.44 -5.36 -29.85
CA VAL A 491 32.67 -4.14 -29.06
C VAL A 491 31.76 -4.19 -27.84
N GLU A 492 32.35 -3.99 -26.67
CA GLU A 492 31.70 -4.00 -25.37
C GLU A 492 31.89 -2.64 -24.71
N LEU A 493 30.79 -1.95 -24.45
CA LEU A 493 30.79 -0.65 -23.80
C LEU A 493 30.40 -0.82 -22.34
N PHE A 494 31.31 -0.45 -21.45
CA PHE A 494 31.06 -0.44 -20.02
C PHE A 494 30.89 0.99 -19.56
N THR A 495 29.66 1.34 -19.19
CA THR A 495 29.28 2.69 -18.79
C THR A 495 28.46 2.65 -17.52
N PRO A 496 28.47 3.72 -16.70
CA PRO A 496 27.66 3.76 -15.50
C PRO A 496 26.21 4.18 -15.82
N TRP A 497 25.28 3.54 -15.13
CA TRP A 497 23.85 3.78 -15.23
C TRP A 497 23.24 3.90 -13.84
N VAL A 498 22.29 4.81 -13.66
CA VAL A 498 21.47 4.86 -12.45
C VAL A 498 20.39 3.80 -12.57
N ALA A 499 20.53 2.73 -11.78
CA ALA A 499 19.55 1.65 -11.71
C ALA A 499 18.66 1.82 -10.47
N GLU A 500 17.42 1.38 -10.58
CA GLU A 500 16.46 1.31 -9.48
C GLU A 500 16.38 -0.13 -8.98
N THR A 501 16.53 -0.33 -7.68
CA THR A 501 16.37 -1.63 -7.02
C THR A 501 15.30 -1.53 -5.95
N TYR A 502 14.39 -2.50 -5.90
CA TYR A 502 13.44 -2.60 -4.80
C TYR A 502 14.06 -3.38 -3.64
N ASN A 503 14.10 -2.77 -2.46
CA ASN A 503 14.52 -3.41 -1.23
C ASN A 503 13.27 -3.72 -0.38
N GLY A 504 12.93 -5.01 -0.28
CA GLY A 504 11.84 -5.47 0.57
C GLY A 504 12.35 -6.04 1.89
N THR A 505 11.58 -5.86 2.96
CA THR A 505 11.88 -6.40 4.31
C THR A 505 11.16 -7.72 4.60
N ALA A 506 10.36 -8.24 3.66
CA ALA A 506 9.78 -9.57 3.81
C ALA A 506 10.89 -10.62 3.79
N ALA A 507 10.80 -11.63 4.65
CA ALA A 507 11.77 -12.74 4.69
C ALA A 507 11.93 -13.48 3.34
N THR A 508 11.00 -13.28 2.40
CA THR A 508 11.01 -13.82 1.04
C THR A 508 11.42 -12.81 -0.04
N SER A 509 11.60 -11.53 0.28
CA SER A 509 11.95 -10.49 -0.70
C SER A 509 13.46 -10.33 -0.81
N VAL A 510 14.03 -10.97 -1.82
CA VAL A 510 15.39 -10.70 -2.30
C VAL A 510 15.39 -9.35 -3.04
N PRO A 511 16.36 -8.44 -2.81
CA PRO A 511 16.44 -7.20 -3.58
C PRO A 511 16.53 -7.48 -5.07
N ARG A 512 15.78 -6.73 -5.86
CA ARG A 512 15.74 -6.89 -7.32
C ARG A 512 15.87 -5.58 -8.04
N THR A 513 16.65 -5.59 -9.11
CA THR A 513 16.73 -4.44 -10.02
C THR A 513 15.41 -4.36 -10.81
N ASN A 514 14.74 -3.21 -10.74
CA ASN A 514 13.47 -2.97 -11.44
C ASN A 514 13.66 -2.35 -12.83
N GLY A 515 14.74 -1.60 -13.02
CA GLY A 515 15.03 -0.96 -14.30
C GLY A 515 16.05 0.16 -14.24
N ILE A 516 16.25 0.79 -15.40
CA ILE A 516 17.14 1.92 -15.60
C ILE A 516 16.37 3.22 -15.40
N VAL A 517 16.90 4.11 -14.57
CA VAL A 517 16.34 5.45 -14.33
C VAL A 517 16.94 6.45 -15.31
N SER A 518 18.27 6.44 -15.45
CA SER A 518 18.99 7.32 -16.37
C SER A 518 20.41 6.82 -16.63
N PRO A 519 21.01 7.12 -17.80
CA PRO A 519 22.45 6.96 -18.01
C PRO A 519 23.21 7.93 -17.10
N GLY A 520 24.39 7.53 -16.62
CA GLY A 520 25.29 8.42 -15.90
C GLY A 520 25.91 7.84 -14.62
N GLY A 521 27.01 8.46 -14.23
CA GLY A 521 27.83 8.06 -13.07
C GLY A 521 27.27 8.48 -11.71
N MET A 522 26.21 9.28 -11.65
CA MET A 522 25.68 9.84 -10.40
C MET A 522 24.15 9.95 -10.43
N VAL A 523 23.53 9.90 -9.25
CA VAL A 523 22.07 10.11 -9.13
C VAL A 523 21.73 11.59 -9.32
N ILE A 524 20.61 11.88 -9.98
CA ILE A 524 20.12 13.25 -10.16
C ILE A 524 19.93 13.92 -8.80
N GLY A 525 20.57 15.07 -8.60
CA GLY A 525 20.52 15.82 -7.35
C GLY A 525 21.55 15.41 -6.29
N ALA A 526 22.40 14.42 -6.57
CA ALA A 526 23.45 14.00 -5.64
C ALA A 526 24.39 15.15 -5.29
N GLY A 527 24.61 15.37 -3.98
CA GLY A 527 25.48 16.44 -3.47
C GLY A 527 24.80 17.80 -3.33
N GLN A 528 23.52 17.92 -3.70
CA GLN A 528 22.78 19.18 -3.60
C GLN A 528 22.17 19.37 -2.20
N ARG A 529 21.68 18.30 -1.57
CA ARG A 529 21.10 18.36 -0.21
C ARG A 529 22.19 18.34 0.86
N ASP A 530 21.94 18.97 2.00
CA ASP A 530 22.90 18.99 3.10
C ASP A 530 23.18 17.60 3.69
N SER A 531 22.20 16.68 3.58
CA SER A 531 22.39 15.26 3.89
C SER A 531 23.40 14.58 2.98
N ASP A 532 23.42 14.91 1.69
CA ASP A 532 24.42 14.38 0.75
C ASP A 532 25.80 14.95 1.06
N LYS A 533 25.88 16.26 1.32
CA LYS A 533 27.15 16.92 1.69
C LYS A 533 27.74 16.33 2.96
N ALA A 534 26.90 16.00 3.94
CA ALA A 534 27.34 15.32 5.16
C ALA A 534 27.94 13.92 4.86
N LEU A 535 27.31 13.14 3.97
CA LEU A 535 27.84 11.85 3.54
C LEU A 535 29.16 11.99 2.77
N ILE A 536 29.26 12.98 1.88
CA ILE A 536 30.49 13.27 1.11
C ILE A 536 31.63 13.64 2.04
N ASN A 537 31.39 14.50 3.03
CA ASN A 537 32.37 14.85 4.04
C ASN A 537 32.79 13.63 4.90
N GLY A 538 31.93 12.62 5.00
CA GLY A 538 32.22 11.33 5.62
C GLY A 538 32.97 10.34 4.72
N GLY A 539 33.39 10.73 3.51
CA GLY A 539 34.16 9.87 2.59
C GLY A 539 33.31 9.08 1.58
N VAL A 540 32.01 9.35 1.48
CA VAL A 540 31.13 8.75 0.46
C VAL A 540 31.35 9.44 -0.89
N ARG A 541 31.54 8.66 -1.96
CA ARG A 541 31.69 9.19 -3.32
C ARG A 541 30.33 9.57 -3.91
N GLN A 542 30.30 10.63 -4.72
CA GLN A 542 29.09 11.05 -5.41
C GLN A 542 28.64 10.08 -6.51
N GLY A 543 29.57 9.29 -7.06
CA GLY A 543 29.30 8.46 -8.20
C GLY A 543 30.43 7.51 -8.58
N LEU A 544 30.24 6.80 -9.69
CA LEU A 544 31.22 5.89 -10.29
C LEU A 544 32.22 6.64 -11.17
N SER A 545 33.47 6.19 -11.15
CA SER A 545 34.55 6.71 -11.98
C SER A 545 35.42 5.58 -12.52
N ALA A 546 35.79 5.67 -13.79
CA ALA A 546 36.72 4.73 -14.43
C ALA A 546 38.20 5.01 -14.12
N SER A 547 38.53 6.20 -13.60
CA SER A 547 39.93 6.63 -13.41
C SER A 547 40.67 5.78 -12.37
N GLY A 548 41.88 5.34 -12.71
CA GLY A 548 42.78 4.61 -11.81
C GLY A 548 42.39 3.14 -11.58
N LYS A 549 41.53 2.58 -12.44
CA LYS A 549 41.01 1.22 -12.35
C LYS A 549 41.36 0.35 -13.57
N GLU A 550 42.25 0.82 -14.44
CA GLU A 550 42.56 0.23 -15.74
C GLU A 550 43.09 -1.21 -15.62
N ASN A 551 43.96 -1.45 -14.64
CA ASN A 551 44.50 -2.79 -14.36
C ASN A 551 43.42 -3.74 -13.85
N VAL A 552 42.46 -3.22 -13.08
CA VAL A 552 41.34 -4.02 -12.57
C VAL A 552 40.46 -4.45 -13.74
N PHE A 553 40.08 -3.51 -14.62
CA PHE A 553 39.28 -3.83 -15.82
C PHE A 553 39.93 -4.93 -16.66
N THR A 554 41.25 -4.86 -16.86
CA THR A 554 42.02 -5.89 -17.56
C THR A 554 41.91 -7.26 -16.89
N GLY A 555 42.11 -7.33 -15.58
CA GLY A 555 42.01 -8.59 -14.86
C GLY A 555 40.59 -9.16 -14.81
N MET A 556 39.57 -8.31 -14.67
CA MET A 556 38.18 -8.76 -14.65
C MET A 556 37.74 -9.26 -16.03
N GLN A 557 38.17 -8.60 -17.11
CA GLN A 557 37.97 -9.06 -18.48
C GLN A 557 38.60 -10.44 -18.69
N ALA A 558 39.86 -10.60 -18.29
CA ALA A 558 40.56 -11.88 -18.39
C ALA A 558 39.85 -12.98 -17.58
N ASN A 559 39.33 -12.68 -16.39
CA ASN A 559 38.54 -13.62 -15.60
C ASN A 559 37.28 -14.10 -16.33
N ALA A 560 36.50 -13.17 -16.90
CA ALA A 560 35.29 -13.52 -17.63
C ALA A 560 35.60 -14.35 -18.88
N ARG A 561 36.66 -14.01 -19.63
CA ARG A 561 37.10 -14.80 -20.80
C ARG A 561 37.63 -16.18 -20.42
N ASN A 562 38.40 -16.29 -19.33
CA ASN A 562 38.91 -17.56 -18.84
C ASN A 562 37.78 -18.54 -18.50
N LEU A 563 36.64 -18.04 -18.00
CA LEU A 563 35.49 -18.91 -17.75
C LEU A 563 34.96 -19.53 -19.05
N LEU A 564 34.82 -18.74 -20.12
CA LEU A 564 34.40 -19.23 -21.45
C LEU A 564 35.40 -20.21 -22.07
N LEU A 565 36.69 -20.04 -21.78
CA LEU A 565 37.76 -20.89 -22.30
C LEU A 565 37.96 -22.20 -21.52
N LYS A 566 37.45 -22.29 -20.28
CA LYS A 566 37.58 -23.48 -19.42
C LYS A 566 36.73 -24.66 -19.86
N ASP A 567 35.64 -24.42 -20.56
CA ASP A 567 34.77 -25.45 -21.11
C ASP A 567 35.42 -26.14 -22.31
N ARG A 568 36.60 -26.74 -22.15
CA ARG A 568 37.27 -27.51 -23.20
C ARG A 568 37.65 -28.89 -22.70
N ASP A 569 37.68 -29.84 -23.62
CA ASP A 569 38.34 -31.13 -23.39
C ASP A 569 39.86 -30.95 -23.60
N PRO A 570 40.71 -31.16 -22.58
CA PRO A 570 42.16 -31.08 -22.72
C PRO A 570 42.73 -32.21 -23.60
N SER A 571 42.00 -33.31 -23.77
CA SER A 571 42.49 -34.52 -24.44
C SER A 571 42.29 -34.50 -25.96
N THR A 572 41.41 -33.64 -26.48
CA THR A 572 41.06 -33.61 -27.90
C THR A 572 41.14 -32.19 -28.45
N ASN A 573 41.99 -32.00 -29.47
CA ASN A 573 42.15 -30.69 -30.13
C ASN A 573 40.92 -30.34 -30.96
N TYR A 574 40.47 -29.09 -30.85
CA TYR A 574 39.38 -28.49 -31.64
C TYR A 574 38.04 -29.22 -31.49
N TYR A 575 37.82 -29.87 -30.34
CA TYR A 575 36.56 -30.51 -30.02
C TYR A 575 35.49 -29.47 -29.64
N PRO A 576 34.24 -29.58 -30.14
CA PRO A 576 33.19 -28.61 -29.80
C PRO A 576 32.85 -28.69 -28.32
N SER A 577 32.67 -27.52 -27.70
CA SER A 577 32.21 -27.41 -26.32
C SER A 577 30.80 -26.83 -26.23
N PRO A 578 30.07 -27.04 -25.13
CA PRO A 578 28.76 -26.40 -24.93
C PRO A 578 28.80 -24.88 -25.13
N THR A 579 29.87 -24.23 -24.64
CA THR A 579 30.07 -22.80 -24.84
C THR A 579 30.27 -22.43 -26.30
N VAL A 580 31.00 -23.20 -27.12
CA VAL A 580 31.12 -22.89 -28.56
C VAL A 580 29.81 -23.16 -29.31
N LEU A 581 29.08 -24.20 -28.93
CA LEU A 581 27.80 -24.55 -29.54
C LEU A 581 26.74 -23.47 -29.31
N SER A 582 26.73 -22.83 -28.14
CA SER A 582 25.79 -21.74 -27.84
C SER A 582 26.06 -20.45 -28.62
N LEU A 583 27.24 -20.32 -29.24
CA LEU A 583 27.57 -19.20 -30.14
C LEU A 583 27.07 -19.40 -31.58
N SER A 584 26.43 -20.55 -31.87
CA SER A 584 25.99 -20.93 -33.20
C SER A 584 24.47 -20.80 -33.36
N ASP A 585 24.00 -20.62 -34.61
CA ASP A 585 22.57 -20.69 -34.95
C ASP A 585 22.00 -22.13 -34.94
N GLY A 586 22.80 -23.12 -34.55
CA GLY A 586 22.35 -24.51 -34.41
C GLY A 586 21.30 -24.66 -33.32
N ALA A 587 20.24 -25.43 -33.58
CA ALA A 587 19.30 -25.83 -32.52
C ALA A 587 20.05 -26.63 -31.44
N PHE A 588 19.70 -26.45 -30.15
CA PHE A 588 20.29 -27.09 -28.96
C PHE A 588 20.14 -28.64 -28.92
N GLY A 589 20.54 -29.34 -29.97
CA GLY A 589 20.29 -30.76 -30.23
C GLY A 589 21.45 -31.69 -29.89
N GLY A 590 22.55 -31.18 -29.33
CA GLY A 590 23.68 -31.99 -28.86
C GLY A 590 25.05 -31.58 -29.42
N PRO A 591 26.10 -32.38 -29.17
CA PRO A 591 27.51 -32.01 -29.41
C PRO A 591 27.89 -31.71 -30.87
N SER A 592 27.11 -32.20 -31.84
CA SER A 592 27.36 -32.06 -33.28
C SER A 592 26.52 -30.95 -33.95
N SER A 593 25.80 -30.16 -33.16
CA SER A 593 24.80 -29.18 -33.64
C SER A 593 25.38 -27.88 -34.19
N TYR A 594 26.69 -27.67 -34.12
CA TYR A 594 27.30 -26.46 -34.67
C TYR A 594 26.98 -26.30 -36.16
N THR A 595 26.46 -25.14 -36.54
CA THR A 595 26.18 -24.79 -37.93
C THR A 595 27.10 -23.66 -38.36
N GLN A 596 26.81 -22.43 -37.96
CA GLN A 596 27.61 -21.25 -38.27
C GLN A 596 27.73 -20.37 -37.03
N LEU A 597 28.83 -19.64 -36.89
CA LEU A 597 28.97 -18.62 -35.84
C LEU A 597 27.95 -17.48 -36.03
N SER A 598 27.21 -17.18 -34.97
CA SER A 598 26.14 -16.19 -34.98
C SER A 598 26.52 -14.98 -34.14
N ALA A 599 26.71 -13.83 -34.78
CA ALA A 599 27.14 -12.62 -34.10
C ALA A 599 26.20 -12.16 -32.96
N PRO A 600 24.85 -12.24 -33.09
CA PRO A 600 23.95 -11.95 -31.98
C PRO A 600 24.10 -12.90 -30.78
N HIS A 601 24.26 -14.21 -31.02
CA HIS A 601 24.48 -15.17 -29.94
C HIS A 601 25.83 -14.95 -29.25
N VAL A 602 26.86 -14.56 -30.00
CA VAL A 602 28.16 -14.16 -29.42
C VAL A 602 27.99 -12.93 -28.54
N ALA A 603 27.34 -11.88 -29.03
CA ALA A 603 27.11 -10.65 -28.26
C ALA A 603 26.38 -10.94 -26.94
N GLN A 604 25.34 -11.77 -27.00
CA GLN A 604 24.59 -12.18 -25.81
C GLN A 604 25.44 -13.03 -24.85
N ALA A 605 26.20 -14.00 -25.35
CA ALA A 605 27.04 -14.85 -24.50
C ALA A 605 28.13 -14.06 -23.77
N LEU A 606 28.78 -13.10 -24.46
CA LEU A 606 29.76 -12.20 -23.85
C LEU A 606 29.09 -11.29 -22.81
N ALA A 607 27.95 -10.68 -23.14
CA ALA A 607 27.22 -9.83 -22.21
C ALA A 607 26.78 -10.57 -20.94
N VAL A 608 26.25 -11.79 -21.06
CA VAL A 608 25.89 -12.63 -19.91
C VAL A 608 27.13 -12.98 -19.10
N SER A 609 28.21 -13.40 -19.77
CA SER A 609 29.47 -13.76 -19.11
C SER A 609 30.04 -12.60 -18.31
N ASP A 610 30.05 -11.39 -18.86
CA ASP A 610 30.64 -10.21 -18.23
C ASP A 610 29.73 -9.66 -17.14
N ALA A 611 28.41 -9.68 -17.34
CA ALA A 611 27.47 -9.29 -16.29
C ALA A 611 27.56 -10.19 -15.04
N THR A 612 27.89 -11.48 -15.22
CA THR A 612 28.07 -12.42 -14.12
C THR A 612 29.49 -12.42 -13.57
N ASN A 613 30.53 -12.39 -14.40
CA ASN A 613 31.90 -12.70 -13.96
C ASN A 613 32.85 -11.51 -13.94
N LEU A 614 32.40 -10.36 -14.45
CA LEU A 614 33.18 -9.12 -14.47
C LEU A 614 32.52 -8.07 -13.58
N LEU A 615 31.26 -7.70 -13.87
CA LEU A 615 30.58 -6.59 -13.21
C LEU A 615 30.51 -6.70 -11.68
N PRO A 616 30.24 -7.88 -11.06
CA PRO A 616 30.15 -7.97 -9.60
C PRO A 616 31.47 -7.63 -8.89
N PHE A 617 32.61 -7.86 -9.54
CA PHE A 617 33.93 -7.56 -8.99
C PHE A 617 34.33 -6.09 -9.14
N LEU A 618 33.49 -5.27 -9.76
CA LEU A 618 33.66 -3.81 -9.78
C LEU A 618 32.97 -3.12 -8.60
N VAL A 619 32.25 -3.88 -7.77
CA VAL A 619 31.59 -3.40 -6.56
C VAL A 619 32.41 -3.83 -5.35
N GLY A 620 33.10 -2.87 -4.73
CA GLY A 620 34.00 -3.12 -3.60
C GLY A 620 33.46 -2.59 -2.28
N SER A 621 34.36 -2.05 -1.46
CA SER A 621 34.08 -1.49 -0.15
C SER A 621 33.82 0.02 -0.17
N GLN A 622 34.09 0.71 -1.29
CA GLN A 622 33.93 2.16 -1.36
C GLN A 622 32.44 2.55 -1.43
N PRO A 623 31.92 3.32 -0.44
CA PRO A 623 30.54 3.76 -0.45
C PRO A 623 30.32 4.87 -1.50
N ILE A 624 29.16 4.78 -2.14
CA ILE A 624 28.62 5.78 -3.08
C ILE A 624 27.26 6.29 -2.59
N ILE A 625 26.89 7.49 -3.01
CA ILE A 625 25.57 8.07 -2.70
C ILE A 625 24.47 7.28 -3.39
N ALA A 626 23.42 6.96 -2.63
CA ALA A 626 22.19 6.35 -3.09
C ALA A 626 20.98 7.14 -2.58
N HIS A 627 19.93 7.23 -3.40
CA HIS A 627 18.66 7.84 -3.01
C HIS A 627 17.65 6.75 -2.69
N THR A 628 17.18 6.72 -1.45
CA THR A 628 16.17 5.77 -0.97
C THR A 628 14.80 6.43 -0.94
N TYR A 629 13.84 5.85 -1.65
CA TYR A 629 12.44 6.25 -1.70
C TYR A 629 11.61 5.24 -0.91
N ARG A 630 11.27 5.59 0.33
CA ARG A 630 10.46 4.74 1.20
C ARG A 630 9.03 4.70 0.69
N ASN A 631 8.35 3.58 0.86
CA ASN A 631 6.94 3.49 0.52
C ASN A 631 6.09 4.38 1.44
N THR A 632 4.93 4.83 0.94
CA THR A 632 4.01 5.69 1.69
C THR A 632 2.78 4.92 2.13
N ASP A 633 2.43 5.04 3.41
CA ASP A 633 1.19 4.54 3.97
C ASP A 633 0.03 5.47 3.62
N LEU A 634 -0.93 4.95 2.86
CA LEU A 634 -2.12 5.67 2.46
C LEU A 634 -3.36 4.93 2.98
N ALA A 635 -4.46 5.67 3.07
CA ALA A 635 -5.75 5.13 3.44
C ALA A 635 -6.84 5.70 2.54
N SER A 636 -7.78 4.83 2.17
CA SER A 636 -9.05 5.20 1.53
C SER A 636 -10.20 4.87 2.47
N ALA A 637 -11.32 5.57 2.33
CA ALA A 637 -12.52 5.33 3.11
C ALA A 637 -13.71 5.14 2.18
N TYR A 638 -14.49 4.08 2.41
CA TYR A 638 -15.73 3.86 1.67
C TYR A 638 -16.86 3.45 2.62
N ALA A 639 -18.07 3.88 2.30
CA ALA A 639 -19.27 3.53 3.07
C ALA A 639 -19.99 2.38 2.39
N HIS A 640 -20.39 1.36 3.16
CA HIS A 640 -21.22 0.29 2.63
C HIS A 640 -22.65 0.80 2.37
N ALA A 641 -23.06 0.85 1.11
CA ALA A 641 -24.34 1.44 0.70
C ALA A 641 -25.57 0.78 1.37
N LEU A 642 -25.59 -0.57 1.43
CA LEU A 642 -26.72 -1.30 2.01
C LEU A 642 -26.86 -1.08 3.53
N PRO A 643 -25.82 -1.26 4.37
CA PRO A 643 -25.87 -0.89 5.79
C PRO A 643 -26.23 0.58 6.04
N LEU A 644 -25.72 1.50 5.21
CA LEU A 644 -26.06 2.92 5.31
C LEU A 644 -27.55 3.16 5.05
N ALA A 645 -28.10 2.59 3.98
CA ALA A 645 -29.51 2.70 3.65
C ALA A 645 -30.41 2.11 4.76
N ILE A 646 -30.06 0.94 5.29
CA ILE A 646 -30.79 0.30 6.38
C ILE A 646 -30.76 1.17 7.64
N ALA A 647 -29.59 1.70 8.02
CA ALA A 647 -29.47 2.55 9.21
C ALA A 647 -30.29 3.84 9.08
N LEU A 648 -30.24 4.52 7.93
CA LEU A 648 -31.02 5.72 7.67
C LEU A 648 -32.53 5.45 7.63
N LEU A 649 -32.94 4.30 7.09
CA LEU A 649 -34.34 3.86 7.13
C LEU A 649 -34.80 3.63 8.59
N ILE A 650 -33.99 2.97 9.41
CA ILE A 650 -34.30 2.78 10.84
C ILE A 650 -34.44 4.13 11.54
N PHE A 651 -33.52 5.07 11.32
CA PHE A 651 -33.61 6.41 11.93
C PHE A 651 -34.88 7.16 11.49
N ALA A 652 -35.22 7.11 10.20
CA ALA A 652 -36.46 7.70 9.68
C ALA A 652 -37.72 7.06 10.30
N LEU A 653 -37.74 5.72 10.44
CA LEU A 653 -38.87 4.99 11.04
C LEU A 653 -39.01 5.28 12.54
N MET A 654 -37.89 5.47 13.27
CA MET A 654 -37.91 5.83 14.69
C MET A 654 -38.54 7.21 14.93
N GLY A 655 -38.57 8.10 13.94
CA GLY A 655 -39.27 9.39 14.00
C GLY A 655 -40.81 9.28 13.92
N LEU A 656 -41.38 8.15 13.48
CA LEU A 656 -42.83 8.00 13.33
C LEU A 656 -43.57 7.90 14.67
N PRO A 657 -43.20 7.00 15.62
CA PRO A 657 -43.89 6.89 16.90
C PRO A 657 -44.03 8.20 17.68
N PRO A 658 -42.98 9.04 17.88
CA PRO A 658 -43.11 10.30 18.62
C PRO A 658 -43.98 11.34 17.93
N THR A 659 -44.19 11.21 16.61
CA THR A 659 -45.01 12.14 15.84
C THR A 659 -46.50 11.80 15.92
N PHE A 660 -46.84 10.51 15.88
CA PHE A 660 -48.23 10.04 15.86
C PHE A 660 -48.80 9.69 17.24
N LEU A 661 -47.94 9.32 18.21
CA LEU A 661 -48.36 8.86 19.54
C LEU A 661 -48.20 9.94 20.61
N VAL A 662 -48.44 11.22 20.27
CA VAL A 662 -48.45 12.31 21.26
C VAL A 662 -49.80 12.33 21.99
N PRO A 663 -49.87 11.95 23.27
CA PRO A 663 -51.13 11.96 24.02
C PRO A 663 -51.68 13.39 24.19
N ARG A 664 -53.01 13.55 24.03
CA ARG A 664 -53.69 14.83 24.31
C ARG A 664 -53.70 15.14 25.79
N LEU A 665 -53.53 16.42 26.14
CA LEU A 665 -53.65 16.86 27.53
C LEU A 665 -55.05 16.53 28.11
N PRO A 666 -55.10 16.20 29.41
CA PRO A 666 -56.37 15.92 30.07
C PRO A 666 -57.31 17.14 30.05
N TYR A 667 -58.61 16.88 30.09
CA TYR A 667 -59.67 17.90 30.05
C TYR A 667 -59.71 18.75 28.77
N ALA A 668 -59.23 18.20 27.64
CA ALA A 668 -59.21 18.87 26.34
C ALA A 668 -58.49 20.24 26.34
N ARG A 669 -57.55 20.45 27.27
CA ARG A 669 -56.77 21.68 27.33
C ARG A 669 -55.85 21.80 26.10
N PRO A 670 -55.65 23.02 25.55
CA PRO A 670 -54.73 23.22 24.45
C PRO A 670 -53.28 22.93 24.90
N ARG A 671 -52.45 22.44 23.98
CA ARG A 671 -51.04 22.17 24.24
C ARG A 671 -50.34 23.41 24.76
N ARG A 672 -49.54 23.22 25.81
CA ARG A 672 -48.64 24.23 26.36
C ARG A 672 -47.20 23.80 26.06
N ASP A 673 -46.39 24.71 25.53
CA ASP A 673 -44.94 24.52 25.43
C ASP A 673 -44.28 24.98 26.74
N PHE A 674 -42.96 24.84 26.86
CA PHE A 674 -42.23 25.42 27.99
C PHE A 674 -41.78 26.87 27.74
N SER A 675 -42.45 27.58 26.82
CA SER A 675 -42.17 29.00 26.58
C SER A 675 -42.66 29.86 27.75
N LEU A 676 -42.05 31.04 27.90
CA LEU A 676 -42.44 32.04 28.92
C LEU A 676 -43.94 32.39 28.88
N PHE A 677 -44.57 32.35 27.70
CA PHE A 677 -45.98 32.67 27.53
C PHE A 677 -46.90 31.55 28.03
N SER A 678 -46.53 30.28 27.80
CA SER A 678 -47.24 29.14 28.41
C SER A 678 -47.13 29.16 29.93
N TRP A 679 -46.00 29.63 30.47
CA TRP A 679 -45.81 29.84 31.91
C TRP A 679 -46.68 30.94 32.48
N LEU A 680 -46.77 32.10 31.82
CA LEU A 680 -47.62 33.21 32.24
C LEU A 680 -49.11 32.82 32.22
N ALA A 681 -49.56 32.11 31.18
CA ALA A 681 -50.93 31.62 31.09
C ALA A 681 -51.30 30.62 32.20
N VAL A 682 -50.33 29.84 32.69
CA VAL A 682 -50.50 28.89 33.81
C VAL A 682 -50.57 29.61 35.16
N MET A 683 -49.90 30.75 35.31
CA MET A 683 -50.00 31.58 36.51
C MET A 683 -51.27 32.45 36.53
N GLU A 684 -51.80 32.81 35.36
CA GLU A 684 -53.05 33.57 35.21
C GLU A 684 -54.31 32.71 35.39
N ASP A 685 -54.26 31.42 35.03
CA ASP A 685 -55.28 30.42 35.39
C ASP A 685 -55.33 30.26 36.94
N ASP A 686 -56.52 30.39 37.55
CA ASP A 686 -56.77 30.38 39.00
C ASP A 686 -56.31 29.12 39.77
N GLU A 687 -55.73 28.10 39.11
CA GLU A 687 -55.27 26.86 39.72
C GLU A 687 -54.01 27.02 40.59
N LEU A 688 -53.01 27.78 40.14
CA LEU A 688 -51.77 27.98 40.92
C LEU A 688 -51.92 29.11 41.94
N LEU A 689 -52.58 30.21 41.58
CA LEU A 689 -52.94 31.28 42.53
C LEU A 689 -53.91 30.76 43.61
N GLY A 690 -54.83 29.86 43.25
CA GLY A 690 -55.71 29.17 44.19
C GLY A 690 -55.00 28.18 45.11
N ARG A 691 -53.93 27.50 44.65
CA ARG A 691 -53.08 26.63 45.50
C ARG A 691 -52.20 27.44 46.44
N VAL A 692 -51.60 28.54 45.95
CA VAL A 692 -50.83 29.47 46.78
C VAL A 692 -51.72 30.17 47.83
N ARG A 693 -52.95 30.57 47.47
CA ARG A 693 -53.95 31.05 48.44
C ARG A 693 -54.35 30.00 49.47
N ARG A 694 -54.44 28.72 49.09
CA ARG A 694 -54.73 27.63 50.04
C ARG A 694 -53.56 27.33 50.98
N MET A 695 -52.32 27.37 50.50
CA MET A 695 -51.15 27.22 51.36
C MET A 695 -51.00 28.41 52.32
N GLY A 696 -51.19 29.65 51.85
CA GLY A 696 -51.22 30.83 52.73
C GLY A 696 -52.35 30.76 53.78
N ARG A 697 -53.53 30.23 53.41
CA ARG A 697 -54.66 30.04 54.34
C ARG A 697 -54.45 28.89 55.34
N LEU A 698 -53.69 27.85 54.98
CA LEU A 698 -53.30 26.76 55.89
C LEU A 698 -52.22 27.20 56.88
N GLU A 699 -51.33 28.10 56.46
CA GLU A 699 -50.31 28.72 57.30
C GLU A 699 -50.94 29.73 58.30
N GLU A 700 -51.94 30.51 57.87
CA GLU A 700 -52.79 31.33 58.78
C GLU A 700 -53.56 30.49 59.80
N LEU A 701 -53.87 29.22 59.49
CA LEU A 701 -54.53 28.27 60.39
C LEU A 701 -53.55 27.50 61.29
N GLY A 702 -52.23 27.78 61.21
CA GLY A 702 -51.22 27.24 62.11
C GLY A 702 -50.89 25.74 61.92
N ILE A 703 -51.31 25.12 60.82
CA ILE A 703 -51.03 23.70 60.53
C ILE A 703 -49.94 23.62 59.47
N GLY A 704 -48.70 23.90 59.87
CA GLY A 704 -47.53 23.77 59.01
C GLY A 704 -46.27 24.34 59.64
N ALA A 705 -45.44 23.47 60.24
CA ALA A 705 -44.10 23.85 60.69
C ALA A 705 -43.13 23.85 59.49
N GLY A 706 -42.62 25.02 59.13
CA GLY A 706 -41.35 25.18 58.44
C GLY A 706 -41.38 25.20 56.91
N ALA A 707 -41.87 26.29 56.32
CA ALA A 707 -41.41 26.77 55.01
C ALA A 707 -41.52 28.30 54.98
N GLY A 708 -40.43 29.00 54.68
CA GLY A 708 -40.37 30.46 54.77
C GLY A 708 -41.38 31.18 53.87
N ALA A 709 -42.00 32.21 54.43
CA ALA A 709 -42.98 33.08 53.77
C ALA A 709 -42.48 33.58 52.40
N VAL A 710 -43.19 33.22 51.34
CA VAL A 710 -43.06 33.87 50.03
C VAL A 710 -44.07 35.00 49.99
N ASP A 711 -43.60 36.22 50.20
CA ASP A 711 -44.38 37.44 50.09
C ASP A 711 -44.79 37.69 48.62
N LEU A 712 -46.05 37.41 48.30
CA LEU A 712 -46.66 37.63 46.99
C LEU A 712 -46.80 39.12 46.65
N GLU A 713 -46.82 39.98 47.67
CA GLU A 713 -46.88 41.43 47.49
C GLU A 713 -45.51 41.99 47.11
N SER A 714 -44.43 41.41 47.64
CA SER A 714 -43.05 41.59 47.18
C SER A 714 -42.91 41.22 45.70
N MET A 715 -43.34 40.01 45.28
CA MET A 715 -43.27 39.60 43.86
C MET A 715 -44.06 40.52 42.92
N ARG A 716 -45.25 40.99 43.35
CA ARG A 716 -46.06 41.95 42.57
C ARG A 716 -45.35 43.30 42.43
N LYS A 717 -44.63 43.74 43.46
CA LYS A 717 -43.80 44.96 43.45
C LYS A 717 -42.53 44.83 42.61
N THR A 718 -41.94 43.63 42.51
CA THR A 718 -40.75 43.38 41.66
C THR A 718 -41.12 43.18 40.19
N LEU A 719 -42.24 42.52 39.89
CA LEU A 719 -42.69 42.31 38.51
C LEU A 719 -43.29 43.58 37.88
N GLY A 720 -43.94 44.45 38.68
CA GLY A 720 -44.43 45.76 38.23
C GLY A 720 -43.33 46.80 37.92
N LYS A 721 -42.04 46.46 38.05
CA LYS A 721 -40.90 47.38 37.88
C LYS A 721 -40.04 47.14 36.65
N TYR A 722 -40.40 46.22 35.75
CA TYR A 722 -39.72 46.08 34.47
C TYR A 722 -40.48 46.84 33.37
N PRO A 723 -40.04 48.04 32.96
CA PRO A 723 -40.53 48.62 31.72
C PRO A 723 -40.07 47.73 30.56
N VAL A 724 -41.02 47.10 29.87
CA VAL A 724 -40.79 46.51 28.55
C VAL A 724 -40.55 47.68 27.60
N LYS A 725 -39.28 48.02 27.37
CA LYS A 725 -38.87 48.84 26.24
C LYS A 725 -39.03 47.98 24.98
N MET A 726 -40.16 48.11 24.29
CA MET A 726 -40.25 47.64 22.90
C MET A 726 -39.25 48.44 22.07
N ARG A 727 -38.22 47.76 21.55
CA ARG A 727 -37.33 48.32 20.55
C ARG A 727 -37.98 48.07 19.19
N GLU A 728 -38.75 49.04 18.74
CA GLU A 728 -39.28 49.10 17.38
C GLU A 728 -38.13 49.54 16.46
N LYS A 729 -37.48 48.56 15.81
CA LYS A 729 -36.68 48.67 14.58
C LYS A 729 -36.12 47.28 14.25
N ASP A 730 -36.81 46.60 13.35
CA ASP A 730 -36.29 45.80 12.23
C ASP A 730 -37.47 44.98 11.68
N PHE A 731 -38.28 45.67 10.87
CA PHE A 731 -39.10 45.09 9.81
C PHE A 731 -38.39 45.38 8.49
#